data_AF-A0A945X4A3-F1
#
_entry.id   AF-A0A945X4A3-F1
#
_cell.length_a   1.000
_cell.length_b   1.000
_cell.length_c   1.000
_cell.angle_alpha   90.00
_cell.angle_beta   90.00
_cell.angle_gamma   90.00
#
_symmetry.space_group_name_H-M   'P 1'
#
loop_
_entity.id
_entity.type
_entity.pdbx_description
1 polymer ?
#
loop_
_entity_poly.entity_id
_entity_poly.type
_entity_poly.pdbx_seq_one_letter_code
_entity_poly.pdbx_strand_id
1 'polypeptide(L)'
;MTSCRLALVGIALSALPFCCEGAPKSLSATHVKEWFQWVIPLPKEIGVKGQITLPAGDIRVRVRDAATDAEQQALRIVQDILLRSTGTDGTTGKAFDILLGVVDADGRIGTTAIPGVTRLRELPNPDQAYLIRTVGDNQLVLAALAPAGVYYAALTLSGLIEGKAKGAEVALPLGEITDWPDMAERGEWGCSSSRDIEWLAARKMNLVEFHTVHQVEADGTVTTAINQGYLARGRRHAVRMVPIISHLNSMGRRGAYKAYPELRGKGTRAAYKGHTGNLWAPCASHPKLHEIMAGWMLGYAENDGVRDISCWLGELKQRCECEECAKTGQFTLEARAFVKGWQIARKTVPDLRIRVLLTQGSYATNDKVLAEIPPEVGVTYYDGGKTYDSSRDPMIYPLLEEYAGQGRWLGCYPQLTPSWRIVSPWSSPQFVKARMTEFVDKKLVSLGGYVVPDNHLFDFNVTAAAEWSWNAHGRDEREFALAWATRNRLSHPGTAADWAVLLGPVSWDIYGARLVERYFFRPSSIEAMLAARARPVFGQGMFRYIPDWDHLRRNLATARKALGLAEQVGSSAMLGETRAIVTYYEMLDGLCRMCTHLAEWTEIGPPERDKLQRELNLFTLSGGQNIEALRDWERAVRVGAGQGRFREGRQATEDTVRAVARAVVPLGMRDTSKFVMSQKIGNWTLDDFRESTAITRKIDVTEHILGPGTYTVTFQYSSGWNGLSMVRVALVQEKPGKDAKRAEVSVDEHPGSTGHRSTGNVYTLKLDRYEADARFLVVADIRGTQAQSQQPGRTGCNGVVHFRRERDPDWQVRLMGVRPLSEGQAAADLRARFTGKGIRVGVVGGGYGAEGIMKLLAKASGIDAALIGVAHMRSGECQVIVLPQFKSGMVPPALGKEIDAYVKQGGGLVTTHDGVGYRAMPVVCADVCAGGVEHVRNSAWTVVAKHPVTEGLPLGKALTQSYYDQVFIKAGPKGKALATTAGGKQTVVLAGAFGKGRYVACGLLPGFSSDNMEITPTSDESKLLLNAIRWCADD
;
A
#
# COMPACT_ATOMS: atom_id res chain seq x y z
N MET A 1 20.58 57.15 32.97
CA MET A 1 21.95 57.57 33.38
C MET A 1 22.36 56.67 34.53
N THR A 2 23.51 55.98 34.41
CA THR A 2 24.45 55.51 35.48
C THR A 2 23.89 54.79 36.72
N SER A 3 24.36 53.66 37.25
CA SER A 3 25.51 52.73 37.10
C SER A 3 25.23 51.55 38.07
N CYS A 4 25.42 50.27 37.77
CA CYS A 4 26.66 49.46 37.72
C CYS A 4 27.37 49.15 39.07
N ARG A 5 27.44 47.83 39.37
CA ARG A 5 28.56 47.01 39.94
C ARG A 5 28.57 46.53 41.41
N LEU A 6 28.52 45.18 41.52
CA LEU A 6 29.39 44.21 42.21
C LEU A 6 30.17 44.61 43.49
N ALA A 7 30.05 43.76 44.52
CA ALA A 7 31.21 43.23 45.28
C ALA A 7 30.86 41.93 46.04
N LEU A 8 31.78 40.97 45.97
CA LEU A 8 31.81 39.70 46.69
C LEU A 8 31.96 39.89 48.22
N VAL A 9 31.38 38.97 49.00
CA VAL A 9 31.92 38.54 50.30
C VAL A 9 31.82 37.02 50.37
N GLY A 10 32.97 36.35 50.48
CA GLY A 10 33.06 34.92 50.78
C GLY A 10 33.01 34.70 52.29
N ILE A 11 32.37 33.60 52.73
CA ILE A 11 32.52 33.07 54.08
C ILE A 11 32.70 31.54 54.02
N ALA A 12 33.84 31.16 54.58
CA ALA A 12 34.37 29.88 55.04
C ALA A 12 33.47 28.62 55.02
N LEU A 13 34.03 27.57 54.42
CA LEU A 13 33.71 26.16 54.65
C LEU A 13 33.95 25.80 56.13
N SER A 14 32.90 25.35 56.80
CA SER A 14 32.99 24.44 57.95
C SER A 14 32.74 23.02 57.45
N ALA A 15 33.77 22.18 57.56
CA ALA A 15 33.74 20.77 57.23
C ALA A 15 32.69 20.03 58.06
N LEU A 16 31.74 19.38 57.39
CA LEU A 16 30.87 18.36 57.96
C LEU A 16 31.38 16.98 57.49
N PRO A 17 31.22 15.92 58.31
CA PRO A 17 31.83 14.63 58.07
C PRO A 17 31.23 13.95 56.83
N PHE A 18 32.12 13.38 56.00
CA PHE A 18 31.77 12.39 54.98
C PHE A 18 30.90 11.29 55.60
N CYS A 19 29.60 11.32 55.33
CA CYS A 19 28.72 10.19 55.55
C CYS A 19 29.02 9.14 54.47
N CYS A 20 29.17 7.88 54.87
CA CYS A 20 29.39 6.74 53.98
C CYS A 20 28.39 6.71 52.82
N GLU A 21 28.89 6.76 51.58
CA GLU A 21 28.17 6.45 50.36
C GLU A 21 27.94 4.93 50.25
N GLY A 22 26.74 4.49 49.80
CA GLY A 22 26.53 3.11 49.30
C GLY A 22 25.57 2.17 50.05
N ALA A 23 24.78 2.60 51.04
CA ALA A 23 23.84 1.68 51.72
C ALA A 23 22.63 1.27 50.84
N PRO A 24 22.21 -0.01 50.82
CA PRO A 24 20.98 -0.45 50.19
C PRO A 24 19.75 0.33 50.66
N LYS A 25 18.93 0.81 49.72
CA LYS A 25 17.68 1.53 50.00
C LYS A 25 16.49 0.70 49.56
N SER A 26 15.46 0.57 50.41
CA SER A 26 14.20 -0.08 50.05
C SER A 26 13.40 0.73 49.02
N LEU A 27 12.68 0.03 48.14
CA LEU A 27 11.83 0.64 47.12
C LEU A 27 10.35 0.40 47.43
N SER A 28 9.53 1.42 47.20
CA SER A 28 8.08 1.28 47.19
C SER A 28 7.61 0.61 45.91
N ALA A 29 6.41 0.04 45.91
CA ALA A 29 5.81 -0.55 44.71
C ALA A 29 5.72 0.44 43.54
N THR A 30 5.43 1.72 43.81
CA THR A 30 5.39 2.79 42.78
C THR A 30 6.76 3.00 42.15
N HIS A 31 7.82 3.11 42.95
CA HIS A 31 9.17 3.27 42.41
C HIS A 31 9.59 2.03 41.61
N VAL A 32 9.24 0.81 42.04
CA VAL A 32 9.48 -0.40 41.24
C VAL A 32 8.79 -0.29 39.87
N LYS A 33 7.52 0.13 39.81
CA LYS A 33 6.83 0.33 38.52
C LYS A 33 7.55 1.34 37.61
N GLU A 34 8.07 2.44 38.17
CA GLU A 34 8.83 3.44 37.41
C GLU A 34 10.14 2.89 36.82
N TRP A 35 10.84 2.00 37.55
CA TRP A 35 12.02 1.31 37.01
C TRP A 35 11.66 0.54 35.74
N PHE A 36 10.55 -0.19 35.76
CA PHE A 36 10.15 -1.02 34.64
C PHE A 36 9.51 -0.24 33.49
N GLN A 37 9.18 1.05 33.62
CA GLN A 37 8.83 1.88 32.46
C GLN A 37 9.99 2.02 31.46
N TRP A 38 11.23 1.79 31.88
CA TRP A 38 12.41 1.79 31.01
C TRP A 38 12.70 0.44 30.35
N VAL A 39 11.90 -0.58 30.64
CA VAL A 39 12.11 -1.95 30.15
C VAL A 39 10.97 -2.38 29.24
N ILE A 40 11.32 -2.72 28.00
CA ILE A 40 10.43 -3.36 27.03
C ILE A 40 11.24 -4.50 26.39
N PRO A 41 10.74 -5.74 26.39
CA PRO A 41 9.49 -6.22 26.98
C PRO A 41 9.42 -6.23 28.52
N LEU A 42 8.23 -6.15 29.13
CA LEU A 42 8.04 -6.29 30.60
C LEU A 42 8.40 -7.70 31.10
N PRO A 43 9.31 -7.84 32.09
CA PRO A 43 9.60 -9.13 32.70
C PRO A 43 8.41 -9.73 33.46
N LYS A 44 8.25 -11.05 33.35
CA LYS A 44 7.10 -11.76 33.96
C LYS A 44 7.13 -11.80 35.48
N GLU A 45 8.31 -11.96 36.09
CA GLU A 45 8.44 -12.01 37.54
C GLU A 45 9.45 -10.99 38.05
N ILE A 46 8.96 -10.09 38.90
CA ILE A 46 9.72 -8.95 39.44
C ILE A 46 9.62 -8.98 40.97
N GLY A 47 10.74 -9.27 41.61
CA GLY A 47 10.96 -9.28 43.05
C GLY A 47 12.03 -8.27 43.48
N VAL A 48 12.09 -7.10 42.83
CA VAL A 48 13.00 -6.00 43.20
C VAL A 48 12.46 -5.33 44.48
N LYS A 49 13.26 -5.34 45.55
CA LYS A 49 12.87 -4.83 46.88
C LYS A 49 13.66 -3.58 47.29
N GLY A 50 14.79 -3.34 46.62
CA GLY A 50 15.65 -2.20 46.91
C GLY A 50 16.49 -1.78 45.73
N GLN A 51 17.37 -0.82 45.96
CA GLN A 51 18.41 -0.39 45.05
C GLN A 51 19.68 -0.05 45.82
N ILE A 52 20.82 -0.06 45.14
CA ILE A 52 22.08 0.50 45.61
C ILE A 52 22.55 1.56 44.62
N THR A 53 23.01 2.71 45.11
CA THR A 53 23.58 3.78 44.27
C THR A 53 25.08 3.80 44.48
N LEU A 54 25.82 3.75 43.37
CA LEU A 54 27.28 3.64 43.37
C LEU A 54 27.89 4.59 42.33
N PRO A 55 29.11 5.07 42.56
CA PRO A 55 29.94 5.62 41.49
C PRO A 55 30.14 4.57 40.40
N ALA A 56 29.90 4.93 39.14
CA ALA A 56 30.00 3.97 38.04
C ALA A 56 31.41 3.42 37.83
N GLY A 57 32.44 4.18 38.22
CA GLY A 57 33.84 3.74 38.24
C GLY A 57 34.13 2.62 39.24
N ASP A 58 33.26 2.39 40.23
CA ASP A 58 33.41 1.33 41.22
C ASP A 58 32.75 0.01 40.78
N ILE A 59 31.96 0.04 39.71
CA ILE A 59 31.28 -1.12 39.15
C ILE A 59 32.20 -1.85 38.18
N ARG A 60 32.30 -3.17 38.33
CA ARG A 60 33.03 -4.05 37.42
C ARG A 60 32.09 -4.97 36.68
N VAL A 61 32.07 -4.91 35.36
CA VAL A 61 31.25 -5.78 34.50
C VAL A 61 32.13 -6.84 33.86
N ARG A 62 31.80 -8.12 34.07
CA ARG A 62 32.56 -9.24 33.53
C ARG A 62 31.64 -10.34 33.02
N VAL A 63 32.12 -11.07 32.03
CA VAL A 63 31.49 -12.28 31.53
C VAL A 63 32.35 -13.48 31.93
N ARG A 64 31.74 -14.66 32.05
CA ARG A 64 32.45 -15.91 32.33
C ARG A 64 33.57 -16.19 31.31
N ASP A 65 34.53 -17.03 31.71
CA ASP A 65 35.54 -17.54 30.80
C ASP A 65 34.91 -18.37 29.67
N ALA A 66 35.56 -18.36 28.49
CA ALA A 66 35.08 -19.03 27.27
C ALA A 66 33.63 -18.65 26.90
N ALA A 67 33.28 -17.37 27.07
CA ALA A 67 32.00 -16.82 26.64
C ALA A 67 31.85 -16.80 25.11
N THR A 68 30.65 -17.13 24.64
CA THR A 68 30.25 -17.12 23.23
C THR A 68 30.11 -15.70 22.66
N ASP A 69 30.01 -15.57 21.34
CA ASP A 69 29.77 -14.28 20.66
C ASP A 69 28.60 -13.49 21.24
N ALA A 70 27.49 -14.17 21.56
CA ALA A 70 26.31 -13.54 22.15
C ALA A 70 26.53 -13.10 23.61
N GLU A 71 27.27 -13.88 24.40
CA GLU A 71 27.65 -13.50 25.77
C GLU A 71 28.65 -12.33 25.78
N GLN A 72 29.59 -12.30 24.84
CA GLN A 72 30.51 -11.16 24.63
C GLN A 72 29.76 -9.92 24.15
N GLN A 73 28.70 -10.08 23.36
CA GLN A 73 27.83 -8.97 22.98
C GLN A 73 26.96 -8.50 24.17
N ALA A 74 26.51 -9.41 25.04
CA ALA A 74 25.78 -9.09 26.27
C ALA A 74 26.64 -8.26 27.22
N LEU A 75 27.93 -8.62 27.38
CA LEU A 75 28.91 -7.80 28.10
C LEU A 75 28.97 -6.39 27.53
N ARG A 76 29.16 -6.26 26.20
CA ARG A 76 29.22 -4.97 25.51
C ARG A 76 27.94 -4.14 25.68
N ILE A 77 26.75 -4.75 25.71
CA ILE A 77 25.49 -4.03 25.95
C ILE A 77 25.49 -3.33 27.31
N VAL A 78 25.95 -4.02 28.37
CA VAL A 78 26.00 -3.46 29.72
C VAL A 78 27.11 -2.40 29.85
N GLN A 79 28.28 -2.66 29.25
CA GLN A 79 29.38 -1.70 29.22
C GLN A 79 29.00 -0.42 28.46
N ASP A 80 28.37 -0.55 27.28
CA ASP A 80 27.99 0.59 26.44
C ASP A 80 26.93 1.48 27.09
N ILE A 81 26.01 0.92 27.88
CA ILE A 81 25.01 1.74 28.57
C ILE A 81 25.62 2.46 29.77
N LEU A 82 26.53 1.83 30.52
CA LEU A 82 27.29 2.51 31.58
C LEU A 82 28.10 3.65 30.96
N LEU A 83 28.88 3.37 29.91
CA LEU A 83 29.73 4.37 29.26
C LEU A 83 28.91 5.57 28.76
N ARG A 84 27.80 5.33 28.07
CA ARG A 84 26.95 6.41 27.54
C ARG A 84 26.18 7.18 28.61
N SER A 85 25.91 6.55 29.75
CA SER A 85 25.10 7.18 30.81
C SER A 85 25.95 7.86 31.89
N THR A 86 27.17 7.39 32.13
CA THR A 86 28.03 7.85 33.24
C THR A 86 29.47 8.19 32.85
N GLY A 87 29.90 7.89 31.62
CA GLY A 87 31.26 8.16 31.13
C GLY A 87 32.30 7.07 31.43
N THR A 88 31.89 5.95 32.05
CA THR A 88 32.77 4.80 32.37
C THR A 88 32.12 3.50 31.94
N ASP A 89 32.89 2.54 31.43
CA ASP A 89 32.38 1.26 30.89
C ASP A 89 32.36 0.10 31.90
N GLY A 90 32.84 0.33 33.13
CA GLY A 90 32.89 -0.67 34.19
C GLY A 90 33.97 -1.74 33.99
N THR A 91 35.06 -1.44 33.27
CA THR A 91 36.19 -2.39 33.09
C THR A 91 37.14 -2.46 34.29
N THR A 92 37.25 -1.39 35.08
CA THR A 92 38.30 -1.24 36.11
C THR A 92 37.78 -1.21 37.56
N GLY A 93 36.45 -1.25 37.76
CA GLY A 93 35.83 -1.16 39.08
C GLY A 93 36.24 -2.27 40.04
N LYS A 94 36.02 -2.05 41.35
CA LYS A 94 36.44 -2.99 42.41
C LYS A 94 35.42 -3.21 43.53
N ALA A 95 34.40 -2.35 43.66
CA ALA A 95 33.49 -2.40 44.80
C ALA A 95 32.25 -3.27 44.55
N PHE A 96 31.74 -3.30 43.32
CA PHE A 96 30.53 -4.05 42.98
C PHE A 96 30.66 -4.77 41.64
N ASP A 97 30.34 -6.07 41.62
CA ASP A 97 30.51 -6.92 40.44
C ASP A 97 29.17 -7.18 39.72
N ILE A 98 29.14 -6.98 38.41
CA ILE A 98 28.09 -7.47 37.51
C ILE A 98 28.67 -8.65 36.71
N LEU A 99 28.23 -9.86 37.03
CA LEU A 99 28.72 -11.11 36.43
C LEU A 99 27.68 -11.70 35.47
N LEU A 100 28.05 -11.87 34.21
CA LEU A 100 27.21 -12.45 33.16
C LEU A 100 27.69 -13.84 32.75
N GLY A 101 26.79 -14.77 32.46
CA GLY A 101 27.18 -16.03 31.83
C GLY A 101 26.10 -17.10 31.77
N VAL A 102 26.28 -18.04 30.85
CA VAL A 102 25.58 -19.32 30.87
C VAL A 102 26.05 -20.13 32.07
N VAL A 103 25.11 -20.71 32.81
CA VAL A 103 25.45 -21.56 33.96
C VAL A 103 25.96 -22.93 33.51
N ASP A 104 26.89 -23.48 34.29
CA ASP A 104 27.32 -24.87 34.14
C ASP A 104 26.27 -25.87 34.65
N ALA A 105 26.61 -27.16 34.58
CA ALA A 105 25.73 -28.25 35.01
C ALA A 105 25.36 -28.18 36.50
N ASP A 106 26.23 -27.60 37.33
CA ASP A 106 26.03 -27.43 38.77
C ASP A 106 25.28 -26.13 39.11
N GLY A 107 24.86 -25.36 38.09
CA GLY A 107 24.16 -24.11 38.27
C GLY A 107 25.06 -22.95 38.71
N ARG A 108 26.33 -22.96 38.32
CA ARG A 108 27.33 -21.93 38.67
C ARG A 108 27.80 -21.12 37.48
N ILE A 109 28.31 -19.92 37.75
CA ILE A 109 29.13 -19.13 36.84
C ILE A 109 30.51 -18.98 37.48
N GLY A 110 31.49 -19.73 36.99
CA GLY A 110 32.78 -19.88 37.67
C GLY A 110 32.57 -20.45 39.07
N THR A 111 33.02 -19.75 40.10
CA THR A 111 32.85 -20.17 41.50
C THR A 111 31.52 -19.73 42.12
N THR A 112 30.73 -18.92 41.41
CA THR A 112 29.49 -18.32 41.96
C THR A 112 28.31 -19.23 41.74
N ALA A 113 27.69 -19.73 42.81
CA ALA A 113 26.43 -20.47 42.73
C ALA A 113 25.25 -19.53 42.47
N ILE A 114 24.37 -19.89 41.53
CA ILE A 114 23.26 -19.03 41.10
C ILE A 114 21.94 -19.54 41.70
N PRO A 115 21.35 -18.83 42.68
CA PRO A 115 20.08 -19.23 43.29
C PRO A 115 18.94 -19.29 42.27
N GLY A 116 18.14 -20.36 42.32
CA GLY A 116 16.92 -20.51 41.52
C GLY A 116 17.12 -20.89 40.05
N VAL A 117 18.35 -21.16 39.59
CA VAL A 117 18.62 -21.43 38.17
C VAL A 117 18.07 -22.75 37.64
N THR A 118 17.83 -23.73 38.51
CA THR A 118 17.20 -25.01 38.14
C THR A 118 15.81 -24.79 37.55
N ARG A 119 15.07 -23.81 38.09
CA ARG A 119 13.72 -23.44 37.66
C ARG A 119 13.64 -23.01 36.21
N LEU A 120 14.71 -22.44 35.64
CA LEU A 120 14.71 -22.02 34.23
C LEU A 120 14.40 -23.17 33.26
N ARG A 121 14.64 -24.43 33.65
CA ARG A 121 14.36 -25.62 32.80
C ARG A 121 12.87 -25.94 32.69
N GLU A 122 12.08 -25.49 33.65
CA GLU A 122 10.65 -25.77 33.76
C GLU A 122 9.80 -24.68 33.06
N LEU A 123 10.44 -23.55 32.71
CA LEU A 123 9.76 -22.43 32.06
C LEU A 123 9.59 -22.68 30.56
N PRO A 124 8.54 -22.12 29.93
CA PRO A 124 8.44 -22.04 28.48
C PRO A 124 9.67 -21.39 27.87
N ASN A 125 10.08 -21.87 26.68
CA ASN A 125 11.23 -21.33 25.93
C ASN A 125 12.51 -21.20 26.79
N PRO A 126 12.97 -22.29 27.44
CA PRO A 126 14.02 -22.24 28.46
C PRO A 126 15.39 -21.84 27.90
N ASP A 127 15.59 -21.93 26.58
CA ASP A 127 16.79 -21.44 25.87
C ASP A 127 16.88 -19.90 25.84
N GLN A 128 15.79 -19.21 26.19
CA GLN A 128 15.68 -17.76 26.20
C GLN A 128 15.39 -17.22 27.60
N ALA A 129 15.06 -18.08 28.55
CA ALA A 129 14.77 -17.71 29.92
C ALA A 129 16.05 -17.29 30.67
N TYR A 130 15.92 -16.34 31.59
CA TYR A 130 17.06 -15.82 32.35
C TYR A 130 16.70 -15.35 33.75
N LEU A 131 17.74 -15.15 34.56
CA LEU A 131 17.68 -14.60 35.91
C LEU A 131 18.56 -13.34 36.00
N ILE A 132 18.06 -12.35 36.73
CA ILE A 132 18.87 -11.28 37.32
C ILE A 132 18.74 -11.43 38.84
N ARG A 133 19.86 -11.60 39.55
CA ARG A 133 19.86 -11.84 41.01
C ARG A 133 20.94 -11.04 41.71
N THR A 134 20.62 -10.49 42.87
CA THR A 134 21.63 -10.04 43.84
C THR A 134 22.20 -11.27 44.55
N VAL A 135 23.53 -11.38 44.63
CA VAL A 135 24.24 -12.46 45.33
C VAL A 135 25.20 -11.83 46.35
N GLY A 136 25.01 -12.15 47.63
CA GLY A 136 25.72 -11.45 48.70
C GLY A 136 25.43 -9.95 48.72
N ASP A 137 26.38 -9.17 49.22
CA ASP A 137 26.21 -7.72 49.41
C ASP A 137 26.78 -6.86 48.27
N ASN A 138 27.59 -7.45 47.37
CA ASN A 138 28.38 -6.71 46.39
C ASN A 138 28.37 -7.29 44.96
N GLN A 139 27.39 -8.14 44.61
CA GLN A 139 27.32 -8.74 43.29
C GLN A 139 25.90 -8.81 42.73
N LEU A 140 25.78 -8.55 41.42
CA LEU A 140 24.60 -8.79 40.61
C LEU A 140 24.94 -9.79 39.50
N VAL A 141 24.17 -10.87 39.38
CA VAL A 141 24.40 -11.91 38.37
C VAL A 141 23.31 -11.90 37.30
N LEU A 142 23.73 -12.04 36.04
CA LEU A 142 22.88 -12.23 34.86
C LEU A 142 23.14 -13.64 34.31
N ALA A 143 22.22 -14.56 34.62
CA ALA A 143 22.43 -15.98 34.40
C ALA A 143 21.34 -16.59 33.52
N ALA A 144 21.70 -17.54 32.65
CA ALA A 144 20.76 -18.27 31.82
C ALA A 144 21.28 -19.67 31.47
N LEU A 145 20.43 -20.49 30.83
CA LEU A 145 20.80 -21.83 30.36
C LEU A 145 21.43 -21.85 28.97
N ALA A 146 21.28 -20.76 28.22
CA ALA A 146 21.82 -20.62 26.88
C ALA A 146 22.18 -19.14 26.59
N PRO A 147 23.05 -18.89 25.60
CA PRO A 147 23.57 -17.54 25.33
C PRO A 147 22.49 -16.48 25.05
N ALA A 148 21.37 -16.87 24.43
CA ALA A 148 20.26 -15.95 24.15
C ALA A 148 19.63 -15.39 25.43
N GLY A 149 19.45 -16.21 26.48
CA GLY A 149 18.96 -15.73 27.77
C GLY A 149 19.91 -14.72 28.42
N VAL A 150 21.24 -14.93 28.35
CA VAL A 150 22.23 -13.96 28.86
C VAL A 150 22.13 -12.63 28.11
N TYR A 151 21.97 -12.68 26.78
CA TYR A 151 21.75 -11.50 25.95
C TYR A 151 20.49 -10.73 26.36
N TYR A 152 19.37 -11.42 26.60
CA TYR A 152 18.13 -10.78 27.05
C TYR A 152 18.19 -10.25 28.49
N ALA A 153 18.93 -10.90 29.37
CA ALA A 153 19.23 -10.39 30.71
C ALA A 153 20.00 -9.06 30.64
N ALA A 154 21.01 -8.98 29.76
CA ALA A 154 21.78 -7.75 29.53
C ALA A 154 20.91 -6.62 28.96
N LEU A 155 20.02 -6.90 27.99
CA LEU A 155 19.08 -5.88 27.49
C LEU A 155 18.14 -5.36 28.58
N THR A 156 17.71 -6.24 29.48
CA THR A 156 16.82 -5.88 30.59
C THR A 156 17.53 -5.01 31.61
N LEU A 157 18.72 -5.43 32.05
CA LEU A 157 19.55 -4.61 32.94
C LEU A 157 19.91 -3.27 32.27
N SER A 158 20.20 -3.28 30.97
CA SER A 158 20.51 -2.06 30.23
C SER A 158 19.38 -1.03 30.29
N GLY A 159 18.13 -1.46 30.08
CA GLY A 159 16.97 -0.59 30.27
C GLY A 159 16.83 -0.07 31.71
N LEU A 160 17.06 -0.94 32.71
CA LEU A 160 17.00 -0.55 34.13
C LEU A 160 18.08 0.50 34.50
N ILE A 161 19.29 0.38 33.95
CA ILE A 161 20.39 1.34 34.13
C ILE A 161 20.07 2.67 33.45
N GLU A 162 19.58 2.65 32.21
CA GLU A 162 19.33 3.85 31.40
C GLU A 162 18.44 4.86 32.14
N GLY A 163 17.40 4.39 32.84
CA GLY A 163 16.48 5.25 33.58
C GLY A 163 16.97 5.73 34.94
N LYS A 164 18.17 5.31 35.38
CA LYS A 164 18.64 5.44 36.77
C LYS A 164 20.10 5.91 36.92
N ALA A 165 20.70 6.39 35.83
CA ALA A 165 21.99 7.07 35.86
C ALA A 165 21.82 8.57 36.13
N LYS A 166 22.69 9.14 36.97
CA LYS A 166 22.72 10.59 37.27
C LYS A 166 24.18 11.05 37.45
N GLY A 167 24.70 11.75 36.44
CA GLY A 167 26.10 12.16 36.45
C GLY A 167 27.02 10.94 36.42
N ALA A 168 27.97 10.85 37.36
CA ALA A 168 28.88 9.72 37.48
C ALA A 168 28.31 8.54 38.31
N GLU A 169 27.12 8.68 38.88
CA GLU A 169 26.48 7.66 39.70
C GLU A 169 25.40 6.90 38.93
N VAL A 170 25.20 5.64 39.30
CA VAL A 170 24.12 4.80 38.78
C VAL A 170 23.46 4.03 39.94
N ALA A 171 22.13 3.98 39.93
CA ALA A 171 21.41 3.07 40.81
C ALA A 171 21.26 1.70 40.12
N LEU A 172 21.56 0.63 40.85
CA LEU A 172 21.34 -0.76 40.43
C LEU A 172 20.20 -1.39 41.25
N PRO A 173 19.36 -2.24 40.63
CA PRO A 173 18.25 -2.88 41.32
C PRO A 173 18.78 -4.00 42.23
N LEU A 174 18.23 -4.09 43.45
CA LEU A 174 18.49 -5.19 44.38
C LEU A 174 17.25 -6.08 44.49
N GLY A 175 17.43 -7.37 44.21
CA GLY A 175 16.38 -8.37 44.28
C GLY A 175 16.43 -9.37 43.13
N GLU A 176 15.25 -9.81 42.71
CA GLU A 176 15.09 -10.97 41.85
C GLU A 176 14.26 -10.65 40.61
N ILE A 177 14.74 -11.01 39.42
CA ILE A 177 13.97 -10.96 38.17
C ILE A 177 14.10 -12.30 37.45
N THR A 178 12.98 -12.97 37.19
CA THR A 178 12.93 -14.17 36.34
C THR A 178 12.09 -13.85 35.12
N ASP A 179 12.58 -14.15 33.93
CA ASP A 179 11.86 -13.78 32.72
C ASP A 179 12.06 -14.79 31.59
N TRP A 180 11.04 -14.91 30.74
CA TRP A 180 10.96 -15.79 29.57
C TRP A 180 9.88 -15.31 28.60
N PRO A 181 10.00 -15.57 27.29
CA PRO A 181 8.99 -15.18 26.32
C PRO A 181 7.80 -16.16 26.26
N ASP A 182 6.62 -15.67 25.90
CA ASP A 182 5.46 -16.49 25.53
C ASP A 182 5.69 -17.21 24.19
N MET A 183 6.08 -16.48 23.13
CA MET A 183 6.37 -17.06 21.82
C MET A 183 7.85 -17.42 21.66
N ALA A 184 8.15 -18.60 21.12
CA ALA A 184 9.53 -19.06 20.94
C ALA A 184 10.30 -18.22 19.91
N GLU A 185 9.62 -17.83 18.82
CA GLU A 185 10.20 -17.02 17.75
C GLU A 185 9.38 -15.76 17.49
N ARG A 186 10.08 -14.63 17.42
CA ARG A 186 9.49 -13.29 17.32
C ARG A 186 10.34 -12.48 16.37
N GLY A 187 9.80 -12.05 15.25
CA GLY A 187 10.58 -11.28 14.31
C GLY A 187 9.84 -11.01 13.02
N GLU A 188 10.58 -10.87 11.93
CA GLU A 188 10.06 -10.31 10.69
C GLU A 188 10.64 -10.98 9.45
N TRP A 189 9.98 -10.74 8.31
CA TRP A 189 10.50 -11.09 7.00
C TRP A 189 10.35 -9.94 5.99
N GLY A 190 11.28 -9.87 5.04
CA GLY A 190 11.24 -8.91 3.94
C GLY A 190 11.53 -7.44 4.33
N CYS A 191 11.41 -6.55 3.35
CA CYS A 191 11.60 -5.10 3.54
C CYS A 191 12.91 -4.76 4.26
N SER A 192 12.88 -4.04 5.38
CA SER A 192 14.08 -3.62 6.08
C SER A 192 14.61 -4.62 7.12
N SER A 193 13.97 -5.78 7.31
CA SER A 193 14.31 -6.69 8.42
C SER A 193 15.77 -7.16 8.42
N SER A 194 16.33 -7.52 7.25
CA SER A 194 17.75 -7.92 7.12
C SER A 194 18.74 -6.76 7.30
N ARG A 195 18.28 -5.52 7.13
CA ARG A 195 19.06 -4.32 7.47
C ARG A 195 19.00 -4.06 8.97
N ASP A 196 17.87 -4.31 9.61
CA ASP A 196 17.52 -3.87 10.97
C ASP A 196 17.72 -4.95 12.05
N ILE A 197 18.63 -5.91 11.85
CA ILE A 197 18.89 -7.06 12.74
C ILE A 197 19.13 -6.62 14.20
N GLU A 198 20.06 -5.69 14.45
CA GLU A 198 20.37 -5.23 15.81
C GLU A 198 19.23 -4.42 16.41
N TRP A 199 18.47 -3.70 15.58
CA TRP A 199 17.32 -2.92 16.02
C TRP A 199 16.17 -3.82 16.47
N LEU A 200 15.92 -4.93 15.76
CA LEU A 200 14.99 -5.98 16.18
C LEU A 200 15.50 -6.69 17.45
N ALA A 201 16.78 -7.06 17.48
CA ALA A 201 17.40 -7.72 18.62
C ALA A 201 17.31 -6.90 19.91
N ALA A 202 17.48 -5.57 19.84
CA ALA A 202 17.36 -4.66 20.98
C ALA A 202 15.95 -4.65 21.61
N ARG A 203 14.94 -5.17 20.88
CA ARG A 203 13.56 -5.37 21.35
C ARG A 203 13.28 -6.81 21.76
N LYS A 204 14.32 -7.65 21.91
CA LYS A 204 14.22 -9.11 22.13
C LYS A 204 13.49 -9.87 21.01
N MET A 205 13.42 -9.31 19.80
CA MET A 205 13.04 -10.09 18.62
C MET A 205 14.23 -10.93 18.16
N ASN A 206 13.98 -12.18 17.80
CA ASN A 206 14.98 -13.22 17.60
C ASN A 206 14.86 -13.97 16.27
N LEU A 207 14.06 -13.47 15.32
CA LEU A 207 13.88 -14.08 14.01
C LEU A 207 14.02 -13.05 12.88
N VAL A 208 14.80 -13.38 11.86
CA VAL A 208 14.73 -12.73 10.55
C VAL A 208 14.72 -13.81 9.49
N GLU A 209 13.59 -13.92 8.77
CA GLU A 209 13.53 -14.72 7.55
C GLU A 209 13.91 -13.84 6.36
N PHE A 210 14.84 -14.31 5.51
CA PHE A 210 15.40 -13.47 4.46
C PHE A 210 15.64 -14.21 3.14
N HIS A 211 15.49 -13.46 2.05
CA HIS A 211 15.71 -14.00 0.72
C HIS A 211 17.19 -14.27 0.47
N THR A 212 17.44 -15.44 -0.11
CA THR A 212 18.74 -15.96 -0.49
C THR A 212 18.76 -16.32 -1.98
N VAL A 213 19.94 -16.63 -2.51
CA VAL A 213 20.09 -17.10 -3.89
C VAL A 213 20.12 -18.63 -3.89
N HIS A 214 19.34 -19.24 -4.78
CA HIS A 214 19.37 -20.67 -5.08
C HIS A 214 19.04 -20.88 -6.56
N GLN A 215 19.83 -21.67 -7.26
CA GLN A 215 19.70 -21.91 -8.70
C GLN A 215 19.93 -23.38 -9.05
N VAL A 216 19.56 -23.74 -10.28
CA VAL A 216 19.90 -24.99 -10.95
C VAL A 216 20.59 -24.60 -12.26
N GLU A 217 21.87 -24.94 -12.36
CA GLU A 217 22.69 -24.69 -13.53
C GLU A 217 22.29 -25.58 -14.70
N ALA A 218 22.75 -25.27 -15.91
CA ALA A 218 22.33 -25.99 -17.11
C ALA A 218 22.75 -27.47 -17.13
N ASP A 219 23.81 -27.84 -16.40
CA ASP A 219 24.27 -29.22 -16.20
C ASP A 219 23.49 -29.96 -15.10
N GLY A 220 22.55 -29.29 -14.43
CA GLY A 220 21.77 -29.83 -13.32
C GLY A 220 22.39 -29.58 -11.94
N THR A 221 23.57 -28.95 -11.86
CA THR A 221 24.22 -28.61 -10.60
C THR A 221 23.37 -27.62 -9.81
N VAL A 222 23.20 -27.88 -8.52
CA VAL A 222 22.43 -27.02 -7.62
C VAL A 222 23.37 -26.08 -6.88
N THR A 223 23.12 -24.77 -6.95
CA THR A 223 23.96 -23.75 -6.30
C THR A 223 23.14 -22.91 -5.33
N THR A 224 23.78 -22.45 -4.26
CA THR A 224 23.18 -21.55 -3.27
C THR A 224 24.16 -20.45 -2.87
N ALA A 225 23.65 -19.28 -2.45
CA ALA A 225 24.46 -18.25 -1.83
C ALA A 225 23.69 -17.51 -0.73
N ILE A 226 24.40 -17.19 0.35
CA ILE A 226 23.89 -16.53 1.54
C ILE A 226 24.86 -15.44 1.99
N ASN A 227 24.34 -14.36 2.56
CA ASN A 227 25.18 -13.28 3.07
C ASN A 227 25.76 -13.66 4.45
N GLN A 228 27.06 -13.97 4.50
CA GLN A 228 27.76 -14.33 5.74
C GLN A 228 27.71 -13.22 6.80
N GLY A 229 27.69 -11.95 6.38
CA GLY A 229 27.58 -10.81 7.27
C GLY A 229 26.25 -10.81 8.04
N TYR A 230 25.16 -11.29 7.41
CA TYR A 230 23.88 -11.44 8.10
C TYR A 230 23.92 -12.56 9.15
N LEU A 231 24.50 -13.72 8.82
CA LEU A 231 24.66 -14.83 9.78
C LEU A 231 25.49 -14.40 11.01
N ALA A 232 26.62 -13.73 10.77
CA ALA A 232 27.49 -13.26 11.85
C ALA A 232 26.83 -12.20 12.74
N ARG A 233 26.01 -11.31 12.17
CA ARG A 233 25.20 -10.34 12.94
C ARG A 233 24.13 -11.08 13.77
N GLY A 234 23.42 -12.02 13.16
CA GLY A 234 22.42 -12.83 13.87
C GLY A 234 22.99 -13.57 15.09
N ARG A 235 24.11 -14.28 14.91
CA ARG A 235 24.79 -15.01 16.00
C ARG A 235 25.18 -14.10 17.17
N ARG A 236 25.77 -12.94 16.89
CA ARG A 236 26.17 -11.96 17.92
C ARG A 236 24.99 -11.37 18.69
N HIS A 237 23.83 -11.25 18.04
CA HIS A 237 22.67 -10.55 18.59
C HIS A 237 21.53 -11.47 19.00
N ALA A 238 21.78 -12.78 19.11
CA ALA A 238 20.77 -13.79 19.45
C ALA A 238 19.53 -13.74 18.52
N VAL A 239 19.76 -13.52 17.21
CA VAL A 239 18.74 -13.54 16.15
C VAL A 239 18.98 -14.72 15.22
N ARG A 240 17.95 -15.56 15.05
CA ARG A 240 17.91 -16.66 14.09
C ARG A 240 17.74 -16.09 12.68
N MET A 241 18.76 -16.30 11.87
CA MET A 241 18.76 -15.91 10.45
C MET A 241 18.31 -17.12 9.63
N VAL A 242 17.05 -17.11 9.17
CA VAL A 242 16.45 -18.25 8.47
C VAL A 242 16.39 -17.97 6.96
N PRO A 243 17.15 -18.68 6.12
CA PRO A 243 17.11 -18.49 4.68
C PRO A 243 15.80 -19.01 4.06
N ILE A 244 15.37 -18.36 2.99
CA ILE A 244 14.13 -18.68 2.27
C ILE A 244 14.41 -19.38 0.93
N ILE A 245 13.91 -20.61 0.78
CA ILE A 245 13.61 -21.19 -0.54
C ILE A 245 12.26 -20.60 -0.99
N SER A 246 12.30 -19.62 -1.91
CA SER A 246 11.11 -18.82 -2.24
C SER A 246 10.16 -19.56 -3.21
N HIS A 247 8.94 -19.04 -3.37
CA HIS A 247 7.81 -19.68 -4.07
C HIS A 247 8.17 -20.50 -5.31
N LEU A 248 7.69 -21.75 -5.36
CA LEU A 248 8.01 -22.72 -6.41
C LEU A 248 7.50 -22.34 -7.81
N ASN A 249 6.52 -21.43 -7.95
CA ASN A 249 6.12 -20.89 -9.26
C ASN A 249 7.27 -20.16 -9.99
N SER A 250 8.32 -19.76 -9.26
CA SER A 250 9.49 -19.06 -9.79
C SER A 250 10.65 -19.99 -10.16
N MET A 251 10.51 -21.32 -10.02
CA MET A 251 11.59 -22.27 -10.30
C MET A 251 12.18 -22.13 -11.72
N GLY A 252 11.36 -21.82 -12.71
CA GLY A 252 11.83 -21.58 -14.09
C GLY A 252 12.82 -20.42 -14.20
N ARG A 253 12.65 -19.36 -13.39
CA ARG A 253 13.58 -18.21 -13.33
C ARG A 253 14.92 -18.57 -12.69
N ARG A 254 14.99 -19.70 -11.99
CA ARG A 254 16.17 -20.22 -11.29
C ARG A 254 16.87 -21.34 -12.09
N GLY A 255 16.56 -21.48 -13.38
CA GLY A 255 17.20 -22.44 -14.28
C GLY A 255 16.63 -23.87 -14.24
N ALA A 256 15.75 -24.21 -13.28
CA ALA A 256 15.27 -25.57 -13.09
C ALA A 256 14.61 -26.19 -14.35
N TYR A 257 13.82 -25.43 -15.09
CA TYR A 257 13.17 -25.93 -16.32
C TYR A 257 14.08 -25.91 -17.55
N LYS A 258 15.24 -25.24 -17.47
CA LYS A 258 16.26 -25.30 -18.51
C LYS A 258 17.09 -26.58 -18.36
N ALA A 259 17.47 -26.91 -17.12
CA ALA A 259 18.18 -28.14 -16.78
C ALA A 259 17.30 -29.38 -16.90
N TYR A 260 16.04 -29.28 -16.43
CA TYR A 260 15.07 -30.37 -16.39
C TYR A 260 13.72 -29.92 -16.97
N PRO A 261 13.57 -29.91 -18.32
CA PRO A 261 12.34 -29.47 -18.99
C PRO A 261 11.08 -30.23 -18.54
N GLU A 262 11.22 -31.49 -18.15
CA GLU A 262 10.15 -32.35 -17.65
C GLU A 262 9.55 -31.88 -16.30
N LEU A 263 10.26 -31.05 -15.55
CA LEU A 263 9.74 -30.42 -14.32
C LEU A 263 8.78 -29.27 -14.60
N ARG A 264 8.68 -28.79 -15.84
CA ARG A 264 7.74 -27.72 -16.17
C ARG A 264 6.31 -28.28 -16.17
N GLY A 265 5.41 -27.66 -15.40
CA GLY A 265 4.03 -28.11 -15.29
C GLY A 265 3.32 -28.19 -16.65
N LYS A 266 2.53 -29.26 -16.84
CA LYS A 266 1.78 -29.54 -18.06
C LYS A 266 0.42 -28.84 -18.06
N GLY A 267 -0.07 -28.50 -19.25
CA GLY A 267 -1.39 -27.92 -19.43
C GLY A 267 -1.45 -26.40 -19.29
N THR A 268 -2.60 -25.81 -19.59
CA THR A 268 -2.77 -24.35 -19.67
C THR A 268 -2.86 -23.71 -18.29
N ARG A 269 -3.40 -24.43 -17.29
CA ARG A 269 -3.51 -23.96 -15.90
C ARG A 269 -2.18 -24.01 -15.13
N ALA A 270 -1.12 -24.60 -15.71
CA ALA A 270 0.22 -24.54 -15.15
C ALA A 270 0.88 -23.18 -15.37
N ALA A 271 0.44 -22.41 -16.35
CA ALA A 271 1.02 -21.12 -16.72
C ALA A 271 0.28 -19.96 -16.04
N TYR A 272 1.03 -18.95 -15.61
CA TYR A 272 0.50 -17.66 -15.17
C TYR A 272 1.21 -16.57 -15.94
N LYS A 273 0.43 -15.80 -16.70
CA LYS A 273 0.93 -14.67 -17.47
C LYS A 273 0.93 -13.43 -16.59
N GLY A 274 2.10 -13.12 -16.02
CA GLY A 274 2.31 -11.92 -15.21
C GLY A 274 2.88 -10.77 -16.03
N HIS A 275 2.77 -9.55 -15.52
CA HIS A 275 3.30 -8.33 -16.14
C HIS A 275 4.85 -8.31 -16.18
N THR A 276 5.50 -9.07 -15.29
CA THR A 276 6.98 -9.20 -15.20
C THR A 276 7.49 -10.47 -15.88
N GLY A 277 6.66 -11.12 -16.70
CA GLY A 277 6.96 -12.38 -17.37
C GLY A 277 6.13 -13.55 -16.85
N ASN A 278 6.19 -14.66 -17.58
CA ASN A 278 5.39 -15.83 -17.26
C ASN A 278 6.01 -16.65 -16.12
N LEU A 279 5.17 -17.11 -15.20
CA LEU A 279 5.50 -18.08 -14.17
C LEU A 279 4.88 -19.43 -14.53
N TRP A 280 5.47 -20.52 -14.05
CA TRP A 280 4.96 -21.87 -14.27
C TRP A 280 4.96 -22.63 -12.94
N ALA A 281 3.88 -23.35 -12.65
CA ALA A 281 3.91 -24.34 -11.59
C ALA A 281 4.87 -25.49 -11.98
N PRO A 282 5.61 -26.08 -11.03
CA PRO A 282 6.37 -27.30 -11.29
C PRO A 282 5.43 -28.49 -11.47
N CYS A 283 5.87 -29.50 -12.23
CA CYS A 283 5.31 -30.84 -12.16
C CYS A 283 5.75 -31.48 -10.84
N ALA A 284 5.00 -31.20 -9.76
CA ALA A 284 5.38 -31.57 -8.40
C ALA A 284 5.34 -33.09 -8.11
N SER A 285 4.74 -33.88 -9.00
CA SER A 285 4.79 -35.35 -8.92
C SER A 285 6.12 -35.95 -9.39
N HIS A 286 7.01 -35.16 -10.00
CA HIS A 286 8.25 -35.67 -10.57
C HIS A 286 9.37 -35.76 -9.51
N PRO A 287 10.02 -36.92 -9.33
CA PRO A 287 10.95 -37.16 -8.21
C PRO A 287 12.21 -36.29 -8.23
N LYS A 288 12.65 -35.83 -9.41
CA LYS A 288 13.77 -34.88 -9.54
C LYS A 288 13.55 -33.60 -8.71
N LEU A 289 12.30 -33.20 -8.45
CA LEU A 289 12.01 -32.07 -7.58
C LEU A 289 12.54 -32.30 -6.15
N HIS A 290 12.47 -33.52 -5.63
CA HIS A 290 12.95 -33.87 -4.30
C HIS A 290 14.47 -33.70 -4.19
N GLU A 291 15.20 -34.11 -5.22
CA GLU A 291 16.67 -33.96 -5.30
C GLU A 291 17.08 -32.48 -5.33
N ILE A 292 16.38 -31.65 -6.11
CA ILE A 292 16.67 -30.21 -6.17
C ILE A 292 16.39 -29.56 -4.81
N MET A 293 15.26 -29.90 -4.15
CA MET A 293 14.96 -29.39 -2.81
C MET A 293 16.05 -29.79 -1.82
N ALA A 294 16.48 -31.05 -1.83
CA ALA A 294 17.55 -31.55 -0.97
C ALA A 294 18.88 -30.81 -1.24
N GLY A 295 19.24 -30.61 -2.51
CA GLY A 295 20.45 -29.88 -2.90
C GLY A 295 20.46 -28.43 -2.39
N TRP A 296 19.34 -27.71 -2.53
CA TRP A 296 19.24 -26.35 -1.99
C TRP A 296 19.32 -26.34 -0.47
N MET A 297 18.68 -27.30 0.21
CA MET A 297 18.75 -27.43 1.66
C MET A 297 20.17 -27.70 2.16
N LEU A 298 20.89 -28.62 1.50
CA LEU A 298 22.27 -28.95 1.83
C LEU A 298 23.20 -27.77 1.59
N GLY A 299 23.09 -27.09 0.44
CA GLY A 299 23.90 -25.92 0.14
C GLY A 299 23.73 -24.79 1.15
N TYR A 300 22.52 -24.58 1.69
CA TYR A 300 22.34 -23.65 2.79
C TYR A 300 22.90 -24.17 4.12
N ALA A 301 22.73 -25.45 4.43
CA ALA A 301 23.20 -26.08 5.67
C ALA A 301 24.74 -26.17 5.79
N GLU A 302 25.47 -26.06 4.68
CA GLU A 302 26.94 -25.89 4.66
C GLU A 302 27.41 -24.65 5.42
N ASN A 303 26.53 -23.65 5.59
CA ASN A 303 26.84 -22.42 6.29
C ASN A 303 26.66 -22.58 7.81
N ASP A 304 27.68 -22.19 8.56
CA ASP A 304 27.69 -22.32 10.02
C ASP A 304 26.50 -21.59 10.68
N GLY A 305 25.78 -22.32 11.53
CA GLY A 305 24.58 -21.85 12.22
C GLY A 305 23.27 -21.94 11.42
N VAL A 306 23.27 -22.36 10.15
CA VAL A 306 22.04 -22.54 9.36
C VAL A 306 21.50 -23.97 9.58
N ARG A 307 20.52 -24.10 10.46
CA ARG A 307 19.85 -25.39 10.77
C ARG A 307 18.33 -25.35 10.63
N ASP A 308 17.78 -24.26 10.13
CA ASP A 308 16.37 -24.10 9.82
C ASP A 308 16.22 -23.35 8.50
N ILE A 309 15.27 -23.75 7.66
CA ILE A 309 15.07 -23.21 6.31
C ILE A 309 13.57 -23.03 6.06
N SER A 310 13.19 -21.83 5.62
CA SER A 310 11.82 -21.49 5.25
C SER A 310 11.54 -21.89 3.81
N CYS A 311 10.62 -22.83 3.62
CA CYS A 311 10.32 -23.49 2.34
C CYS A 311 8.96 -23.04 1.83
N TRP A 312 8.93 -22.23 0.78
CA TRP A 312 7.70 -21.61 0.32
C TRP A 312 7.02 -22.40 -0.76
N LEU A 313 5.80 -22.87 -0.48
CA LEU A 313 4.90 -23.42 -1.50
C LEU A 313 4.65 -22.38 -2.60
N GLY A 314 4.08 -22.82 -3.71
CA GLY A 314 3.59 -21.89 -4.71
C GLY A 314 2.62 -20.87 -4.12
N GLU A 315 2.69 -19.61 -4.56
CA GLU A 315 1.81 -18.54 -4.08
C GLU A 315 0.51 -18.46 -4.88
N LEU A 316 0.57 -18.83 -6.16
CA LEU A 316 -0.51 -18.67 -7.12
C LEU A 316 -1.25 -19.99 -7.33
N LYS A 317 -2.54 -19.91 -7.69
CA LYS A 317 -3.42 -21.08 -7.94
C LYS A 317 -3.08 -21.89 -9.22
N GLN A 318 -1.87 -21.71 -9.75
CA GLN A 318 -1.37 -22.49 -10.88
C GLN A 318 -1.23 -23.96 -10.48
N ARG A 319 -1.42 -24.87 -11.44
CA ARG A 319 -1.25 -26.31 -11.19
C ARG A 319 -0.84 -27.06 -12.45
N CYS A 320 0.06 -28.03 -12.29
CA CYS A 320 0.33 -29.01 -13.33
C CYS A 320 -0.91 -29.89 -13.56
N GLU A 321 -1.22 -30.15 -14.84
CA GLU A 321 -2.37 -30.95 -15.27
C GLU A 321 -1.99 -32.36 -15.71
N CYS A 322 -0.78 -32.84 -15.39
CA CYS A 322 -0.48 -34.26 -15.56
C CYS A 322 -1.37 -35.11 -14.63
N GLU A 323 -1.59 -36.37 -14.99
CA GLU A 323 -2.49 -37.29 -14.28
C GLU A 323 -2.23 -37.32 -12.77
N GLU A 324 -0.97 -37.50 -12.36
CA GLU A 324 -0.59 -37.57 -10.94
C GLU A 324 -0.80 -36.25 -10.19
N CYS A 325 -0.43 -35.12 -10.79
CA CYS A 325 -0.64 -33.80 -10.19
C CYS A 325 -2.12 -33.44 -10.08
N ALA A 326 -2.92 -33.80 -11.08
CA ALA A 326 -4.35 -33.57 -11.10
C ALA A 326 -5.08 -34.42 -10.03
N LYS A 327 -4.63 -35.66 -9.82
CA LYS A 327 -5.20 -36.58 -8.82
C LYS A 327 -4.94 -36.14 -7.38
N THR A 328 -3.70 -35.77 -7.06
CA THR A 328 -3.29 -35.47 -5.67
C THR A 328 -3.50 -33.99 -5.30
N GLY A 329 -3.26 -33.08 -6.26
CA GLY A 329 -3.26 -31.64 -6.04
C GLY A 329 -1.84 -31.05 -5.92
N GLN A 330 -1.66 -29.88 -6.52
CA GLN A 330 -0.35 -29.21 -6.66
C GLN A 330 0.33 -28.96 -5.30
N PHE A 331 -0.34 -28.26 -4.37
CA PHE A 331 0.27 -27.84 -3.11
C PHE A 331 0.58 -29.01 -2.17
N THR A 332 -0.25 -30.05 -2.19
CA THR A 332 0.01 -31.31 -1.47
C THR A 332 1.30 -31.96 -1.96
N LEU A 333 1.50 -32.04 -3.28
CA LEU A 333 2.73 -32.59 -3.85
C LEU A 333 3.95 -31.70 -3.65
N GLU A 334 3.79 -30.37 -3.65
CA GLU A 334 4.88 -29.45 -3.31
C GLU A 334 5.33 -29.60 -1.86
N ALA A 335 4.38 -29.72 -0.91
CA ALA A 335 4.70 -29.99 0.48
C ALA A 335 5.41 -31.34 0.64
N ARG A 336 4.90 -32.39 -0.01
CA ARG A 336 5.57 -33.70 -0.08
C ARG A 336 6.99 -33.58 -0.63
N ALA A 337 7.20 -32.78 -1.67
CA ALA A 337 8.51 -32.58 -2.26
C ALA A 337 9.50 -31.92 -1.30
N PHE A 338 9.07 -30.92 -0.53
CA PHE A 338 9.89 -30.34 0.54
C PHE A 338 10.20 -31.35 1.64
N VAL A 339 9.18 -32.10 2.12
CA VAL A 339 9.38 -33.12 3.16
C VAL A 339 10.34 -34.22 2.69
N LYS A 340 10.23 -34.68 1.44
CA LYS A 340 11.14 -35.68 0.86
C LYS A 340 12.54 -35.13 0.66
N GLY A 341 12.68 -33.90 0.16
CA GLY A 341 13.97 -33.22 0.06
C GLY A 341 14.67 -33.08 1.41
N TRP A 342 13.92 -32.71 2.45
CA TRP A 342 14.41 -32.61 3.82
C TRP A 342 14.83 -33.97 4.39
N GLN A 343 14.05 -35.04 4.16
CA GLN A 343 14.42 -36.40 4.56
C GLN A 343 15.73 -36.86 3.90
N ILE A 344 16.00 -36.45 2.65
CA ILE A 344 17.26 -36.73 1.97
C ILE A 344 18.39 -35.91 2.61
N ALA A 345 18.20 -34.60 2.79
CA ALA A 345 19.22 -33.71 3.37
C ALA A 345 19.61 -34.13 4.81
N ARG A 346 18.66 -34.63 5.60
CA ARG A 346 18.92 -35.11 6.98
C ARG A 346 19.82 -36.34 7.07
N LYS A 347 20.03 -37.07 5.97
CA LYS A 347 21.05 -38.14 5.95
C LYS A 347 22.46 -37.57 6.13
N THR A 348 22.68 -36.33 5.71
CA THR A 348 23.96 -35.62 5.81
C THR A 348 23.96 -34.65 7.00
N VAL A 349 22.85 -33.96 7.26
CA VAL A 349 22.71 -32.98 8.35
C VAL A 349 21.53 -33.37 9.26
N PRO A 350 21.73 -34.29 10.23
CA PRO A 350 20.64 -34.93 10.98
C PRO A 350 19.75 -33.99 11.80
N ASP A 351 20.27 -32.83 12.19
CA ASP A 351 19.60 -31.79 12.98
C ASP A 351 18.95 -30.69 12.12
N LEU A 352 19.05 -30.76 10.79
CA LEU A 352 18.40 -29.80 9.89
C LEU A 352 16.88 -29.83 10.08
N ARG A 353 16.28 -28.64 10.22
CA ARG A 353 14.84 -28.40 10.27
C ARG A 353 14.39 -27.64 9.03
N ILE A 354 13.11 -27.78 8.70
CA ILE A 354 12.44 -26.95 7.71
C ILE A 354 11.09 -26.48 8.25
N ARG A 355 10.62 -25.35 7.74
CA ARG A 355 9.26 -24.86 7.92
C ARG A 355 8.60 -24.65 6.56
N VAL A 356 7.40 -25.18 6.35
CA VAL A 356 6.67 -25.06 5.08
C VAL A 356 5.66 -23.92 5.17
N LEU A 357 5.79 -22.93 4.27
CA LEU A 357 4.88 -21.80 4.21
C LEU A 357 3.63 -22.16 3.40
N LEU A 358 2.49 -22.18 4.09
CA LEU A 358 1.15 -22.13 3.50
C LEU A 358 0.92 -20.75 2.89
N THR A 359 0.27 -20.71 1.72
CA THR A 359 0.06 -19.47 0.98
C THR A 359 -1.43 -19.25 0.68
N GLN A 360 -1.75 -18.05 0.18
CA GLN A 360 -3.07 -17.76 -0.40
C GLN A 360 -3.48 -18.75 -1.52
N GLY A 361 -2.50 -19.37 -2.20
CA GLY A 361 -2.73 -20.39 -3.21
C GLY A 361 -3.22 -21.70 -2.60
N SER A 362 -2.59 -22.14 -1.51
CA SER A 362 -2.89 -23.41 -0.84
C SER A 362 -4.12 -23.36 0.07
N TYR A 363 -4.65 -22.17 0.39
CA TYR A 363 -5.70 -21.95 1.38
C TYR A 363 -6.85 -22.97 1.35
N ALA A 364 -7.40 -23.25 0.16
CA ALA A 364 -8.54 -24.16 -0.01
C ALA A 364 -8.21 -25.67 0.13
N THR A 365 -6.93 -26.01 0.29
CA THR A 365 -6.42 -27.38 0.38
C THR A 365 -5.45 -27.55 1.55
N ASN A 366 -5.44 -26.61 2.51
CA ASN A 366 -4.49 -26.64 3.62
C ASN A 366 -4.67 -27.89 4.49
N ASP A 367 -5.88 -28.44 4.61
CA ASP A 367 -6.15 -29.73 5.26
C ASP A 367 -5.29 -30.85 4.67
N LYS A 368 -5.23 -30.93 3.33
CA LYS A 368 -4.45 -31.94 2.60
C LYS A 368 -2.95 -31.66 2.67
N VAL A 369 -2.57 -30.38 2.64
CA VAL A 369 -1.16 -29.97 2.75
C VAL A 369 -0.62 -30.32 4.14
N LEU A 370 -1.37 -30.00 5.20
CA LEU A 370 -0.98 -30.29 6.58
C LEU A 370 -0.85 -31.81 6.83
N ALA A 371 -1.68 -32.63 6.19
CA ALA A 371 -1.60 -34.09 6.28
C ALA A 371 -0.30 -34.69 5.72
N GLU A 372 0.38 -34.00 4.79
CA GLU A 372 1.69 -34.42 4.26
C GLU A 372 2.86 -34.03 5.17
N ILE A 373 2.64 -33.13 6.11
CA ILE A 373 3.69 -32.52 6.93
C ILE A 373 3.82 -33.31 8.25
N PRO A 374 4.96 -33.98 8.50
CA PRO A 374 5.15 -34.73 9.75
C PRO A 374 5.40 -33.77 10.94
N PRO A 375 5.23 -34.22 12.20
CA PRO A 375 5.34 -33.37 13.39
C PRO A 375 6.67 -32.61 13.54
N GLU A 376 7.75 -33.14 13.00
CA GLU A 376 9.10 -32.57 13.07
C GLU A 376 9.32 -31.40 12.10
N VAL A 377 8.41 -31.20 11.15
CA VAL A 377 8.45 -30.09 10.18
C VAL A 377 7.49 -29.00 10.62
N GLY A 378 8.01 -27.78 10.72
CA GLY A 378 7.20 -26.61 11.06
C GLY A 378 6.27 -26.18 9.92
N VAL A 379 5.19 -25.48 10.27
CA VAL A 379 4.31 -24.83 9.30
C VAL A 379 4.26 -23.33 9.57
N THR A 380 4.35 -22.51 8.54
CA THR A 380 4.06 -21.07 8.62
C THR A 380 2.87 -20.70 7.74
N TYR A 381 2.10 -19.68 8.13
CA TYR A 381 0.88 -19.27 7.44
C TYR A 381 0.98 -17.85 6.90
N TYR A 382 0.75 -17.71 5.59
CA TYR A 382 0.61 -16.44 4.88
C TYR A 382 -0.61 -16.46 3.95
N ASP A 383 -1.37 -15.36 3.94
CA ASP A 383 -2.39 -15.08 2.93
C ASP A 383 -2.52 -13.56 2.77
N GLY A 384 -2.20 -13.02 1.59
CA GLY A 384 -2.20 -11.58 1.35
C GLY A 384 -3.57 -10.91 1.54
N GLY A 385 -4.66 -11.66 1.60
CA GLY A 385 -6.00 -11.16 1.91
C GLY A 385 -6.42 -11.31 3.37
N LYS A 386 -5.74 -12.15 4.16
CA LYS A 386 -6.16 -12.52 5.54
C LYS A 386 -5.08 -12.27 6.60
N THR A 387 -3.81 -12.53 6.32
CA THR A 387 -2.71 -12.22 7.24
C THR A 387 -2.21 -10.79 7.06
N TYR A 388 -2.32 -10.25 5.85
CA TYR A 388 -2.15 -8.81 5.58
C TYR A 388 -3.46 -8.06 5.71
N ASP A 389 -4.06 -8.22 6.89
CA ASP A 389 -5.35 -7.66 7.23
C ASP A 389 -5.30 -6.94 8.58
N SER A 390 -5.82 -5.73 8.61
CA SER A 390 -5.99 -4.94 9.83
C SER A 390 -7.42 -5.00 10.37
N SER A 391 -8.29 -5.85 9.83
CA SER A 391 -9.64 -6.08 10.37
C SER A 391 -9.59 -6.57 11.82
N ARG A 392 -10.76 -6.66 12.48
CA ARG A 392 -10.90 -7.26 13.81
C ARG A 392 -11.20 -8.75 13.75
N ASP A 393 -11.27 -9.32 12.55
CA ASP A 393 -11.57 -10.74 12.36
C ASP A 393 -10.41 -11.60 12.89
N PRO A 394 -10.67 -12.79 13.46
CA PRO A 394 -9.60 -13.71 13.83
C PRO A 394 -8.73 -14.05 12.62
N MET A 395 -7.41 -13.94 12.78
CA MET A 395 -6.47 -14.22 11.70
C MET A 395 -6.20 -15.72 11.57
N ILE A 396 -6.19 -16.43 12.71
CA ILE A 396 -5.98 -17.88 12.74
C ILE A 396 -7.36 -18.56 12.69
N TYR A 397 -7.64 -19.18 11.54
CA TYR A 397 -8.92 -19.85 11.28
C TYR A 397 -8.94 -21.27 11.88
N PRO A 398 -10.13 -21.89 12.06
CA PRO A 398 -10.30 -23.07 12.92
C PRO A 398 -9.34 -24.24 12.64
N LEU A 399 -9.05 -24.55 11.38
CA LEU A 399 -8.13 -25.62 11.02
C LEU A 399 -6.71 -25.41 11.59
N LEU A 400 -6.19 -24.17 11.53
CA LEU A 400 -4.86 -23.86 12.04
C LEU A 400 -4.84 -23.72 13.56
N GLU A 401 -5.94 -23.27 14.14
CA GLU A 401 -6.11 -23.24 15.60
C GLU A 401 -6.12 -24.65 16.18
N GLU A 402 -6.85 -25.59 15.57
CA GLU A 402 -6.81 -27.00 15.96
C GLU A 402 -5.41 -27.60 15.79
N TYR A 403 -4.75 -27.31 14.66
CA TYR A 403 -3.38 -27.77 14.38
C TYR A 403 -2.40 -27.32 15.47
N ALA A 404 -2.39 -26.02 15.82
CA ALA A 404 -1.54 -25.51 16.90
C ALA A 404 -1.98 -26.04 18.28
N GLY A 405 -3.29 -26.22 18.50
CA GLY A 405 -3.87 -26.77 19.72
C GLY A 405 -3.37 -28.18 20.07
N GLN A 406 -3.04 -28.98 19.04
CA GLN A 406 -2.42 -30.31 19.15
C GLN A 406 -0.92 -30.27 19.50
N GLY A 407 -0.35 -29.08 19.75
CA GLY A 407 1.07 -28.89 20.03
C GLY A 407 1.97 -28.91 18.80
N ARG A 408 1.39 -28.83 17.60
CA ARG A 408 2.15 -28.73 16.35
C ARG A 408 2.79 -27.35 16.21
N TRP A 409 3.98 -27.29 15.61
CA TRP A 409 4.68 -26.04 15.39
C TRP A 409 4.00 -25.22 14.29
N LEU A 410 3.43 -24.08 14.65
CA LEU A 410 2.78 -23.14 13.74
C LEU A 410 3.35 -21.72 13.90
N GLY A 411 3.69 -21.09 12.78
CA GLY A 411 3.96 -19.65 12.70
C GLY A 411 2.97 -18.91 11.82
N CYS A 412 2.89 -17.59 11.97
CA CYS A 412 2.03 -16.73 11.16
C CYS A 412 2.77 -15.47 10.70
N TYR A 413 2.48 -15.01 9.47
CA TYR A 413 3.04 -13.80 8.89
C TYR A 413 2.01 -12.66 8.81
N PRO A 414 1.70 -11.99 9.94
CA PRO A 414 0.80 -10.86 9.96
C PRO A 414 1.47 -9.59 9.42
N GLN A 415 0.68 -8.65 8.90
CA GLN A 415 1.17 -7.27 8.79
C GLN A 415 1.14 -6.57 10.15
N LEU A 416 2.12 -5.71 10.43
CA LEU A 416 2.12 -4.81 11.61
C LEU A 416 1.92 -3.33 11.22
N THR A 417 1.45 -3.10 9.99
CA THR A 417 1.19 -1.80 9.36
C THR A 417 -0.31 -1.66 9.06
N PRO A 418 -0.82 -0.45 8.73
CA PRO A 418 -2.24 -0.29 8.41
C PRO A 418 -2.65 -1.08 7.17
N SER A 419 -1.73 -1.31 6.23
CA SER A 419 -1.90 -2.15 5.06
C SER A 419 -0.56 -2.39 4.37
N TRP A 420 -0.43 -3.51 3.66
CA TRP A 420 0.70 -3.78 2.77
C TRP A 420 0.74 -2.88 1.51
N ARG A 421 -0.40 -2.31 1.09
CA ARG A 421 -0.55 -1.55 -0.17
C ARG A 421 -0.21 -0.08 -0.01
N ILE A 422 -0.51 0.51 1.14
CA ILE A 422 -0.35 1.94 1.43
C ILE A 422 0.56 2.14 2.63
N VAL A 423 1.20 3.31 2.72
CA VAL A 423 1.93 3.74 3.93
C VAL A 423 1.18 4.92 4.51
N SER A 424 0.75 4.78 5.76
CA SER A 424 0.08 5.83 6.52
C SER A 424 0.45 5.67 8.00
N PRO A 425 0.43 6.77 8.78
CA PRO A 425 0.73 6.73 10.20
C PRO A 425 -0.26 5.84 10.95
N TRP A 426 0.24 4.97 11.82
CA TRP A 426 -0.61 4.14 12.66
C TRP A 426 0.10 3.60 13.90
N SER A 427 -0.16 4.24 15.04
CA SER A 427 0.25 3.84 16.38
C SER A 427 -0.97 3.28 17.12
N SER A 428 -1.21 1.97 17.00
CA SER A 428 -2.40 1.31 17.56
C SER A 428 -2.02 0.16 18.48
N PRO A 429 -1.91 0.41 19.80
CA PRO A 429 -1.61 -0.67 20.75
C PRO A 429 -2.73 -1.71 20.80
N GLN A 430 -3.99 -1.32 20.56
CA GLN A 430 -5.13 -2.24 20.59
C GLN A 430 -5.05 -3.28 19.48
N PHE A 431 -4.69 -2.87 18.26
CA PHE A 431 -4.53 -3.81 17.15
C PHE A 431 -3.42 -4.82 17.45
N VAL A 432 -2.24 -4.33 17.85
CA VAL A 432 -1.07 -5.20 18.05
C VAL A 432 -1.30 -6.14 19.23
N LYS A 433 -1.83 -5.65 20.35
CA LYS A 433 -2.16 -6.49 21.50
C LYS A 433 -3.19 -7.56 21.15
N ALA A 434 -4.26 -7.21 20.41
CA ALA A 434 -5.25 -8.18 19.96
C ALA A 434 -4.63 -9.30 19.12
N ARG A 435 -3.67 -8.97 18.23
CA ARG A 435 -2.99 -9.96 17.40
C ARG A 435 -2.03 -10.84 18.18
N MET A 436 -1.20 -10.25 19.03
CA MET A 436 -0.24 -11.03 19.83
C MET A 436 -0.96 -11.95 20.83
N THR A 437 -2.04 -11.46 21.44
CA THR A 437 -2.89 -12.25 22.34
C THR A 437 -3.55 -13.41 21.59
N GLU A 438 -4.12 -13.16 20.39
CA GLU A 438 -4.65 -14.24 19.56
C GLU A 438 -3.60 -15.32 19.29
N PHE A 439 -2.37 -14.93 18.94
CA PHE A 439 -1.32 -15.89 18.62
C PHE A 439 -0.85 -16.68 19.84
N VAL A 440 -0.66 -16.02 20.98
CA VAL A 440 -0.24 -16.67 22.23
C VAL A 440 -1.34 -17.61 22.73
N ASP A 441 -2.60 -17.16 22.80
CA ASP A 441 -3.71 -17.96 23.31
C ASP A 441 -4.02 -19.16 22.42
N LYS A 442 -3.80 -19.02 21.09
CA LYS A 442 -3.90 -20.12 20.12
C LYS A 442 -2.60 -20.94 19.98
N LYS A 443 -1.64 -20.76 20.88
CA LYS A 443 -0.39 -21.54 20.98
C LYS A 443 0.49 -21.50 19.72
N LEU A 444 0.49 -20.38 19.00
CA LEU A 444 1.45 -20.18 17.91
C LEU A 444 2.88 -20.06 18.47
N VAL A 445 3.82 -20.63 17.74
CA VAL A 445 5.23 -20.70 18.16
C VAL A 445 6.05 -19.56 17.56
N SER A 446 5.67 -19.07 16.37
CA SER A 446 6.49 -18.14 15.59
C SER A 446 5.70 -16.96 14.99
N LEU A 447 6.22 -15.75 15.20
CA LEU A 447 5.78 -14.52 14.55
C LEU A 447 6.81 -14.11 13.49
N GLY A 448 6.40 -14.08 12.22
CA GLY A 448 7.16 -13.48 11.12
C GLY A 448 6.45 -12.24 10.57
N GLY A 449 6.48 -11.13 11.31
CA GLY A 449 5.82 -9.89 10.95
C GLY A 449 6.26 -9.34 9.59
N TYR A 450 5.31 -8.73 8.87
CA TYR A 450 5.55 -8.00 7.64
C TYR A 450 5.37 -6.50 7.86
N VAL A 451 6.47 -5.76 7.75
CA VAL A 451 6.50 -4.30 7.97
C VAL A 451 6.96 -3.60 6.71
N VAL A 452 6.06 -2.80 6.14
CA VAL A 452 6.24 -2.20 4.83
C VAL A 452 6.27 -0.68 4.88
N PRO A 453 7.22 -0.02 4.20
CA PRO A 453 8.45 -0.56 3.61
C PRO A 453 9.63 -0.62 4.60
N ASP A 454 9.48 -0.04 5.80
CA ASP A 454 10.58 0.24 6.71
C ASP A 454 10.09 0.25 8.17
N ASN A 455 10.82 -0.44 9.05
CA ASN A 455 10.48 -0.56 10.48
C ASN A 455 10.41 0.77 11.21
N HIS A 456 11.21 1.76 10.80
CA HIS A 456 11.23 3.05 11.48
C HIS A 456 9.90 3.80 11.38
N LEU A 457 9.10 3.54 10.34
CA LEU A 457 7.77 4.13 10.19
C LEU A 457 6.75 3.56 11.18
N PHE A 458 7.01 2.37 11.72
CA PHE A 458 6.08 1.63 12.56
C PHE A 458 6.75 1.16 13.86
N ASP A 459 7.74 1.90 14.36
CA ASP A 459 8.48 1.59 15.59
C ASP A 459 7.54 1.28 16.76
N PHE A 460 6.48 2.07 16.94
CA PHE A 460 5.47 1.85 17.97
C PHE A 460 4.86 0.45 17.87
N ASN A 461 4.36 0.07 16.69
CA ASN A 461 3.69 -1.23 16.49
C ASN A 461 4.66 -2.41 16.56
N VAL A 462 5.89 -2.26 16.06
CA VAL A 462 6.91 -3.32 16.14
C VAL A 462 7.35 -3.51 17.58
N THR A 463 7.56 -2.43 18.33
CA THR A 463 7.90 -2.50 19.75
C THR A 463 6.76 -3.09 20.58
N ALA A 464 5.51 -2.77 20.24
CA ALA A 464 4.31 -3.41 20.80
C ALA A 464 4.26 -4.92 20.52
N ALA A 465 4.60 -5.33 19.29
CA ALA A 465 4.65 -6.74 18.93
C ALA A 465 5.73 -7.46 19.74
N ALA A 466 6.86 -6.79 19.99
CA ALA A 466 7.91 -7.31 20.85
C ALA A 466 7.46 -7.47 22.31
N GLU A 467 6.75 -6.48 22.87
CA GLU A 467 6.16 -6.53 24.21
C GLU A 467 5.25 -7.74 24.36
N TRP A 468 4.21 -7.84 23.52
CA TRP A 468 3.13 -8.81 23.74
C TRP A 468 3.41 -10.18 23.13
N SER A 469 4.38 -10.34 22.22
CA SER A 469 4.89 -11.68 21.89
C SER A 469 5.82 -12.25 22.95
N TRP A 470 6.36 -11.40 23.84
CA TRP A 470 7.12 -11.80 25.01
C TRP A 470 6.24 -12.02 26.24
N ASN A 471 5.32 -11.09 26.51
CA ASN A 471 4.41 -11.13 27.66
C ASN A 471 3.01 -10.61 27.28
N ALA A 472 2.20 -11.45 26.63
CA ALA A 472 0.89 -11.07 26.08
C ALA A 472 -0.08 -10.52 27.12
N HIS A 473 -0.03 -11.10 28.32
CA HIS A 473 -0.93 -10.79 29.44
C HIS A 473 -0.26 -9.94 30.53
N GLY A 474 0.88 -9.31 30.21
CA GLY A 474 1.64 -8.47 31.12
C GLY A 474 1.06 -7.05 31.28
N ARG A 475 1.43 -6.15 30.36
CA ARG A 475 0.94 -4.77 30.36
C ARG A 475 -0.37 -4.60 29.61
N ASP A 476 -1.18 -3.65 30.07
CA ASP A 476 -2.22 -3.09 29.24
C ASP A 476 -1.68 -2.14 28.14
N GLU A 477 -2.55 -1.73 27.23
CA GLU A 477 -2.22 -0.84 26.12
C GLU A 477 -1.66 0.51 26.59
N ARG A 478 -2.15 1.04 27.70
CA ARG A 478 -1.73 2.33 28.26
C ARG A 478 -0.37 2.19 28.95
N GLU A 479 -0.19 1.14 29.74
CA GLU A 479 1.07 0.84 30.43
C GLU A 479 2.20 0.60 29.42
N PHE A 480 1.93 -0.13 28.33
CA PHE A 480 2.88 -0.27 27.24
C PHE A 480 3.21 1.08 26.59
N ALA A 481 2.19 1.87 26.24
CA ALA A 481 2.41 3.16 25.58
C ALA A 481 3.20 4.13 26.48
N LEU A 482 2.98 4.07 27.80
CA LEU A 482 3.75 4.81 28.80
C LEU A 482 5.22 4.37 28.80
N ALA A 483 5.48 3.06 28.86
CA ALA A 483 6.85 2.55 28.80
C ALA A 483 7.56 2.93 27.48
N TRP A 484 6.86 2.84 26.35
CA TRP A 484 7.40 3.22 25.04
C TRP A 484 7.73 4.72 25.00
N ALA A 485 6.84 5.57 25.50
CA ALA A 485 7.06 7.01 25.55
C ALA A 485 8.21 7.39 26.48
N THR A 486 8.34 6.73 27.64
CA THR A 486 9.44 6.92 28.58
C THR A 486 10.77 6.54 27.94
N ARG A 487 10.86 5.37 27.29
CA ARG A 487 12.09 4.94 26.59
C ARG A 487 12.46 5.83 25.42
N ASN A 488 11.49 6.42 24.73
CA ASN A 488 11.71 7.40 23.67
C ASN A 488 11.95 8.83 24.20
N ARG A 489 12.01 9.01 25.54
CA ARG A 489 12.31 10.27 26.22
C ARG A 489 11.37 11.41 25.80
N LEU A 490 10.09 11.09 25.59
CA LEU A 490 9.07 12.11 25.34
C LEU A 490 8.88 12.98 26.58
N SER A 491 8.63 14.28 26.38
CA SER A 491 8.51 15.28 27.45
C SER A 491 7.38 14.97 28.45
N HIS A 492 6.27 14.42 27.95
CA HIS A 492 5.07 14.10 28.73
C HIS A 492 4.62 12.66 28.42
N PRO A 493 5.29 11.63 28.96
CA PRO A 493 5.07 10.24 28.56
C PRO A 493 3.68 9.71 28.97
N GLY A 494 3.12 10.20 30.08
CA GLY A 494 1.73 9.92 30.47
C GLY A 494 0.71 10.45 29.45
N THR A 495 0.90 11.69 28.99
CA THR A 495 0.06 12.31 27.95
C THR A 495 0.19 11.58 26.61
N ALA A 496 1.40 11.12 26.26
CA ALA A 496 1.61 10.32 25.06
C ALA A 496 0.92 8.94 25.15
N ALA A 497 0.90 8.33 26.34
CA ALA A 497 0.15 7.09 26.57
C ALA A 497 -1.36 7.31 26.42
N ASP A 498 -1.90 8.37 27.01
CA ASP A 498 -3.31 8.75 26.88
C ASP A 498 -3.69 9.05 25.42
N TRP A 499 -2.79 9.67 24.67
CA TRP A 499 -2.95 9.87 23.22
C TRP A 499 -3.07 8.54 22.46
N ALA A 500 -2.17 7.59 22.71
CA ALA A 500 -2.16 6.32 21.99
C ALA A 500 -3.43 5.49 22.25
N VAL A 501 -3.91 5.47 23.50
CA VAL A 501 -5.16 4.76 23.84
C VAL A 501 -6.41 5.45 23.32
N LEU A 502 -6.37 6.77 23.13
CA LEU A 502 -7.48 7.54 22.59
C LEU A 502 -7.56 7.46 21.06
N LEU A 503 -6.42 7.58 20.35
CA LEU A 503 -6.35 7.57 18.89
C LEU A 503 -6.39 6.16 18.30
N GLY A 504 -5.84 5.17 19.00
CA GLY A 504 -5.69 3.80 18.51
C GLY A 504 -6.99 3.12 18.05
N PRO A 505 -8.09 3.13 18.83
CA PRO A 505 -9.37 2.55 18.41
C PRO A 505 -9.99 3.27 17.21
N VAL A 506 -9.91 4.60 17.22
CA VAL A 506 -10.48 5.48 16.18
C VAL A 506 -9.77 5.32 14.84
N SER A 507 -8.44 5.17 14.85
CA SER A 507 -7.66 4.85 13.66
C SER A 507 -7.83 3.40 13.20
N TRP A 508 -8.04 2.46 14.14
CA TRP A 508 -8.31 1.07 13.80
C TRP A 508 -9.64 0.89 13.06
N ASP A 509 -10.66 1.71 13.36
CA ASP A 509 -11.90 1.71 12.58
C ASP A 509 -11.66 2.03 11.09
N ILE A 510 -10.80 3.02 10.80
CA ILE A 510 -10.43 3.41 9.43
C ILE A 510 -9.65 2.30 8.73
N TYR A 511 -8.56 1.85 9.35
CA TYR A 511 -7.63 0.92 8.70
C TYR A 511 -8.17 -0.51 8.67
N GLY A 512 -8.90 -0.93 9.71
CA GLY A 512 -9.55 -2.23 9.72
C GLY A 512 -10.73 -2.33 8.75
N ALA A 513 -11.41 -1.21 8.45
CA ALA A 513 -12.41 -1.15 7.37
C ALA A 513 -11.76 -1.02 5.99
N ARG A 514 -10.42 -0.95 5.94
CA ARG A 514 -9.60 -0.76 4.74
C ARG A 514 -10.00 0.50 3.96
N LEU A 515 -10.36 1.59 4.66
CA LEU A 515 -10.80 2.84 4.04
C LEU A 515 -9.81 3.31 2.97
N VAL A 516 -8.54 3.47 3.37
CA VAL A 516 -7.52 4.03 2.49
C VAL A 516 -7.10 3.01 1.42
N GLU A 517 -6.81 1.77 1.83
CA GLU A 517 -6.34 0.69 0.94
C GLU A 517 -7.35 0.32 -0.15
N ARG A 518 -8.64 0.27 0.18
CA ARG A 518 -9.68 -0.23 -0.73
C ARG A 518 -10.48 0.88 -1.38
N TYR A 519 -10.92 1.88 -0.61
CA TYR A 519 -11.86 2.89 -1.11
C TYR A 519 -11.17 4.13 -1.60
N PHE A 520 -10.15 4.64 -0.91
CA PHE A 520 -9.42 5.81 -1.42
C PHE A 520 -8.49 5.44 -2.57
N PHE A 521 -7.84 4.26 -2.47
CA PHE A 521 -6.98 3.76 -3.54
C PHE A 521 -7.76 3.44 -4.83
N ARG A 522 -9.05 3.11 -4.70
CA ARG A 522 -9.96 2.82 -5.82
C ARG A 522 -11.30 3.54 -5.60
N PRO A 523 -11.34 4.87 -5.84
CA PRO A 523 -12.45 5.71 -5.43
C PRO A 523 -13.70 5.62 -6.33
N SER A 524 -13.72 4.69 -7.30
CA SER A 524 -14.86 4.49 -8.19
C SER A 524 -16.16 4.15 -7.44
N SER A 525 -16.06 3.46 -6.30
CA SER A 525 -17.22 3.18 -5.45
C SER A 525 -17.77 4.43 -4.75
N ILE A 526 -16.90 5.36 -4.34
CA ILE A 526 -17.28 6.66 -3.76
C ILE A 526 -17.92 7.55 -4.84
N GLU A 527 -17.30 7.60 -6.02
CA GLU A 527 -17.83 8.33 -7.18
C GLU A 527 -19.22 7.83 -7.58
N ALA A 528 -19.38 6.51 -7.69
CA ALA A 528 -20.66 5.88 -8.01
C ALA A 528 -21.73 6.16 -6.95
N MET A 529 -21.38 6.16 -5.65
CA MET A 529 -22.31 6.45 -4.56
C MET A 529 -22.88 7.87 -4.66
N LEU A 530 -22.04 8.86 -4.94
CA LEU A 530 -22.46 10.26 -5.14
C LEU A 530 -23.28 10.44 -6.42
N ALA A 531 -22.83 9.86 -7.53
CA ALA A 531 -23.55 9.91 -8.82
C ALA A 531 -24.94 9.26 -8.73
N ALA A 532 -25.05 8.18 -7.97
CA ALA A 532 -26.30 7.49 -7.69
C ALA A 532 -27.22 8.24 -6.69
N ARG A 533 -26.74 9.32 -6.07
CA ARG A 533 -27.39 10.01 -4.95
C ARG A 533 -27.75 9.03 -3.81
N ALA A 534 -26.91 8.02 -3.60
CA ALA A 534 -27.13 7.00 -2.59
C ALA A 534 -26.75 7.50 -1.20
N ARG A 535 -27.54 7.09 -0.19
CA ARG A 535 -27.22 7.35 1.23
C ARG A 535 -26.02 6.50 1.67
N PRO A 536 -25.18 6.99 2.59
CA PRO A 536 -24.13 6.18 3.20
C PRO A 536 -24.75 4.97 3.92
N VAL A 537 -24.12 3.80 3.79
CA VAL A 537 -24.54 2.59 4.51
C VAL A 537 -23.54 2.29 5.62
N PHE A 538 -23.95 2.55 6.85
CA PHE A 538 -23.16 2.33 8.06
C PHE A 538 -23.12 0.83 8.44
N GLY A 539 -22.09 0.44 9.20
CA GLY A 539 -21.87 -0.96 9.61
C GLY A 539 -21.32 -1.89 8.52
N GLN A 540 -21.09 -1.39 7.30
CA GLN A 540 -20.51 -2.17 6.21
C GLN A 540 -19.56 -1.33 5.35
N GLY A 541 -18.82 -2.01 4.48
CA GLY A 541 -17.94 -1.36 3.52
C GLY A 541 -16.90 -0.45 4.19
N MET A 542 -16.79 0.80 3.72
CA MET A 542 -15.88 1.80 4.30
C MET A 542 -16.29 2.26 5.71
N PHE A 543 -17.53 1.97 6.11
CA PHE A 543 -18.11 2.27 7.42
C PHE A 543 -18.28 1.00 8.28
N ARG A 544 -17.56 -0.09 7.98
CA ARG A 544 -17.72 -1.41 8.65
C ARG A 544 -17.82 -1.33 10.18
N TYR A 545 -17.01 -0.47 10.79
CA TYR A 545 -16.96 -0.32 12.25
C TYR A 545 -17.61 0.96 12.76
N ILE A 546 -18.28 1.70 11.89
CA ILE A 546 -18.99 2.93 12.20
C ILE A 546 -20.48 2.62 12.04
N PRO A 547 -21.22 2.33 13.12
CA PRO A 547 -22.61 1.85 13.05
C PRO A 547 -23.61 2.94 12.64
N ASP A 548 -23.28 4.20 12.86
CA ASP A 548 -24.12 5.35 12.54
C ASP A 548 -23.29 6.63 12.37
N TRP A 549 -23.94 7.69 11.89
CA TRP A 549 -23.28 8.97 11.64
C TRP A 549 -22.85 9.68 12.94
N ASP A 550 -23.60 9.52 14.03
CA ASP A 550 -23.22 10.12 15.30
C ASP A 550 -21.96 9.48 15.87
N HIS A 551 -21.75 8.18 15.64
CA HIS A 551 -20.53 7.46 15.96
C HIS A 551 -19.35 8.02 15.18
N LEU A 552 -19.52 8.29 13.88
CA LEU A 552 -18.49 8.94 13.06
C LEU A 552 -18.08 10.30 13.66
N ARG A 553 -19.06 11.12 14.05
CA ARG A 553 -18.81 12.45 14.65
C ARG A 553 -18.18 12.36 16.04
N ARG A 554 -18.56 11.38 16.85
CA ARG A 554 -17.90 11.07 18.13
C ARG A 554 -16.43 10.68 17.89
N ASN A 555 -16.15 9.82 16.91
CA ASN A 555 -14.79 9.45 16.55
C ASN A 555 -13.96 10.65 16.07
N LEU A 556 -14.55 11.54 15.27
CA LEU A 556 -13.90 12.80 14.87
C LEU A 556 -13.59 13.69 16.08
N ALA A 557 -14.53 13.84 17.02
CA ALA A 557 -14.31 14.61 18.25
C ALA A 557 -13.20 13.98 19.12
N THR A 558 -13.18 12.65 19.24
CA THR A 558 -12.12 11.90 19.92
C THR A 558 -10.76 12.12 19.26
N ALA A 559 -10.68 12.06 17.92
CA ALA A 559 -9.44 12.34 17.19
C ALA A 559 -8.96 13.79 17.41
N ARG A 560 -9.86 14.77 17.47
CA ARG A 560 -9.51 16.17 17.80
C ARG A 560 -9.05 16.34 19.24
N LYS A 561 -9.62 15.59 20.20
CA LYS A 561 -9.11 15.55 21.58
C LYS A 561 -7.70 14.95 21.63
N ALA A 562 -7.44 13.89 20.88
CA ALA A 562 -6.09 13.32 20.74
C ALA A 562 -5.11 14.34 20.13
N LEU A 563 -5.57 15.20 19.19
CA LEU A 563 -4.70 16.24 18.62
C LEU A 563 -4.19 17.20 19.69
N GLY A 564 -5.06 17.63 20.61
CA GLY A 564 -4.65 18.46 21.75
C GLY A 564 -3.63 17.78 22.67
N LEU A 565 -3.71 16.46 22.86
CA LEU A 565 -2.70 15.70 23.61
C LEU A 565 -1.36 15.63 22.85
N ALA A 566 -1.39 15.43 21.53
CA ALA A 566 -0.19 15.44 20.69
C ALA A 566 0.50 16.82 20.71
N GLU A 567 -0.27 17.91 20.73
CA GLU A 567 0.24 19.29 20.88
C GLU A 567 0.94 19.49 22.23
N GLN A 568 0.37 18.99 23.32
CA GLN A 568 0.98 19.05 24.66
C GLN A 568 2.29 18.26 24.75
N VAL A 569 2.35 17.09 24.10
CA VAL A 569 3.60 16.30 24.03
C VAL A 569 4.66 17.00 23.18
N GLY A 570 4.25 17.73 22.14
CA GLY A 570 5.15 18.47 21.24
C GLY A 570 5.87 17.58 20.22
N SER A 571 5.37 16.36 19.95
CA SER A 571 5.95 15.44 18.97
C SER A 571 5.38 15.70 17.57
N SER A 572 6.24 16.13 16.64
CA SER A 572 5.85 16.36 15.23
C SER A 572 5.29 15.11 14.56
N ALA A 573 5.79 13.92 14.91
CA ALA A 573 5.28 12.66 14.37
C ALA A 573 3.85 12.38 14.86
N MET A 574 3.57 12.57 16.16
CA MET A 574 2.22 12.40 16.72
C MET A 574 1.23 13.43 16.16
N LEU A 575 1.69 14.67 15.94
CA LEU A 575 0.89 15.71 15.31
C LEU A 575 0.52 15.36 13.86
N GLY A 576 1.50 14.94 13.06
CA GLY A 576 1.28 14.51 11.68
C GLY A 576 0.34 13.31 11.60
N GLU A 577 0.53 12.31 12.47
CA GLU A 577 -0.35 11.15 12.58
C GLU A 577 -1.79 11.56 12.92
N THR A 578 -1.98 12.34 13.98
CA THR A 578 -3.31 12.69 14.45
C THR A 578 -4.05 13.56 13.44
N ARG A 579 -3.36 14.51 12.80
CA ARG A 579 -3.95 15.33 11.73
C ARG A 579 -4.37 14.51 10.52
N ALA A 580 -3.59 13.48 10.15
CA ALA A 580 -3.98 12.57 9.07
C ALA A 580 -5.28 11.81 9.42
N ILE A 581 -5.41 11.31 10.66
CA ILE A 581 -6.63 10.63 11.12
C ILE A 581 -7.83 11.58 11.20
N VAL A 582 -7.67 12.78 11.77
CA VAL A 582 -8.72 13.82 11.84
C VAL A 582 -9.24 14.14 10.44
N THR A 583 -8.35 14.40 9.49
CA THR A 583 -8.73 14.76 8.13
C THR A 583 -9.41 13.62 7.38
N TYR A 584 -9.04 12.36 7.62
CA TYR A 584 -9.80 11.22 7.09
C TYR A 584 -11.26 11.19 7.60
N TYR A 585 -11.48 11.44 8.89
CA TYR A 585 -12.82 11.55 9.43
C TYR A 585 -13.60 12.75 8.90
N GLU A 586 -12.95 13.90 8.71
CA GLU A 586 -13.58 15.09 8.12
C GLU A 586 -14.00 14.85 6.65
N MET A 587 -13.16 14.14 5.88
CA MET A 587 -13.51 13.69 4.54
C MET A 587 -14.74 12.76 4.57
N LEU A 588 -14.76 11.76 5.46
CA LEU A 588 -15.91 10.86 5.58
C LEU A 588 -17.20 11.59 6.01
N ASP A 589 -17.10 12.53 6.95
CA ASP A 589 -18.24 13.36 7.40
C ASP A 589 -18.76 14.25 6.27
N GLY A 590 -17.84 14.88 5.51
CA GLY A 590 -18.18 15.66 4.31
C GLY A 590 -18.86 14.82 3.23
N LEU A 591 -18.36 13.61 3.00
CA LEU A 591 -19.00 12.64 2.08
C LEU A 591 -20.42 12.31 2.55
N CYS A 592 -20.62 12.07 3.85
CA CYS A 592 -21.95 11.80 4.40
C CYS A 592 -22.91 12.98 4.22
N ARG A 593 -22.45 14.23 4.43
CA ARG A 593 -23.25 15.45 4.18
C ARG A 593 -23.66 15.56 2.72
N MET A 594 -22.71 15.42 1.78
CA MET A 594 -22.99 15.49 0.34
C MET A 594 -23.98 14.41 -0.10
N CYS A 595 -23.75 13.15 0.28
CA CYS A 595 -24.65 12.04 -0.05
C CYS A 595 -26.05 12.24 0.53
N THR A 596 -26.17 12.71 1.77
CA THR A 596 -27.45 12.96 2.42
C THR A 596 -28.23 14.07 1.69
N HIS A 597 -27.57 15.19 1.40
CA HIS A 597 -28.21 16.29 0.66
C HIS A 597 -28.65 15.84 -0.73
N LEU A 598 -27.79 15.17 -1.49
CA LEU A 598 -28.13 14.66 -2.83
C LEU A 598 -29.29 13.66 -2.80
N ALA A 599 -29.38 12.81 -1.77
CA ALA A 599 -30.47 11.86 -1.62
C ALA A 599 -31.81 12.51 -1.23
N GLU A 600 -31.78 13.69 -0.59
CA GLU A 600 -32.98 14.42 -0.15
C GLU A 600 -33.53 15.38 -1.20
N TRP A 601 -32.66 15.88 -2.09
CA TRP A 601 -33.05 16.85 -3.11
C TRP A 601 -33.65 16.21 -4.35
N THR A 602 -34.89 16.60 -4.66
CA THR A 602 -35.57 16.28 -5.92
C THR A 602 -35.00 17.09 -7.09
N GLU A 603 -34.75 18.39 -6.88
CA GLU A 603 -34.15 19.32 -7.85
C GLU A 603 -32.94 20.03 -7.23
N ILE A 604 -31.99 20.45 -8.07
CA ILE A 604 -30.74 21.12 -7.62
C ILE A 604 -30.71 22.54 -8.21
N GLY A 605 -31.28 23.48 -7.45
CA GLY A 605 -31.31 24.91 -7.75
C GLY A 605 -30.12 25.69 -7.18
N PRO A 606 -30.10 27.03 -7.30
CA PRO A 606 -29.01 27.86 -6.81
C PRO A 606 -28.68 27.68 -5.31
N PRO A 607 -29.65 27.60 -4.37
CA PRO A 607 -29.37 27.37 -2.95
C PRO A 607 -28.73 26.00 -2.67
N GLU A 608 -29.20 24.95 -3.34
CA GLU A 608 -28.67 23.59 -3.24
C GLU A 608 -27.25 23.53 -3.79
N ARG A 609 -27.01 24.18 -4.93
CA ARG A 609 -25.68 24.33 -5.54
C ARG A 609 -24.71 25.01 -4.58
N ASP A 610 -25.12 26.13 -3.99
CA ASP A 610 -24.30 26.86 -3.02
C ASP A 610 -23.95 26.01 -1.80
N LYS A 611 -24.90 25.21 -1.30
CA LYS A 611 -24.66 24.29 -0.19
C LYS A 611 -23.71 23.16 -0.58
N LEU A 612 -23.96 22.51 -1.72
CA LEU A 612 -23.13 21.41 -2.21
C LEU A 612 -21.69 21.88 -2.50
N GLN A 613 -21.51 23.09 -3.03
CA GLN A 613 -20.18 23.66 -3.26
C GLN A 613 -19.44 23.88 -1.94
N ARG A 614 -20.11 24.37 -0.91
CA ARG A 614 -19.48 24.52 0.43
C ARG A 614 -19.01 23.17 0.97
N GLU A 615 -19.81 22.13 0.81
CA GLU A 615 -19.42 20.77 1.23
C GLU A 615 -18.23 20.23 0.41
N LEU A 616 -18.23 20.46 -0.90
CA LEU A 616 -17.11 20.11 -1.77
C LEU A 616 -15.82 20.87 -1.39
N ASN A 617 -15.93 22.16 -1.06
CA ASN A 617 -14.80 22.97 -0.61
C ASN A 617 -14.19 22.40 0.68
N LEU A 618 -15.03 22.08 1.67
CA LEU A 618 -14.60 21.45 2.94
C LEU A 618 -13.95 20.08 2.71
N PHE A 619 -14.56 19.22 1.90
CA PHE A 619 -14.01 17.91 1.58
C PHE A 619 -12.62 18.03 0.91
N THR A 620 -12.49 18.99 -0.02
CA THR A 620 -11.24 19.25 -0.73
C THR A 620 -10.17 19.84 0.20
N LEU A 621 -10.57 20.70 1.14
CA LEU A 621 -9.69 21.27 2.16
C LEU A 621 -9.11 20.16 3.04
N SER A 622 -9.97 19.29 3.59
CA SER A 622 -9.53 18.16 4.42
C SER A 622 -8.63 17.20 3.64
N GLY A 623 -8.92 16.92 2.37
CA GLY A 623 -8.01 16.13 1.51
C GLY A 623 -6.66 16.80 1.28
N GLY A 624 -6.63 18.12 1.09
CA GLY A 624 -5.40 18.90 0.97
C GLY A 624 -4.54 18.89 2.22
N GLN A 625 -5.18 19.03 3.39
CA GLN A 625 -4.55 19.00 4.72
C GLN A 625 -4.08 17.59 5.09
N ASN A 626 -4.81 16.55 4.68
CA ASN A 626 -4.39 15.15 4.87
C ASN A 626 -3.06 14.87 4.18
N ILE A 627 -2.89 15.33 2.93
CA ILE A 627 -1.65 15.15 2.17
C ILE A 627 -0.47 15.88 2.85
N GLU A 628 -0.70 17.05 3.44
CA GLU A 628 0.30 17.77 4.24
C GLU A 628 0.65 16.99 5.50
N ALA A 629 -0.35 16.58 6.28
CA ALA A 629 -0.17 15.81 7.50
C ALA A 629 0.62 14.51 7.27
N LEU A 630 0.33 13.77 6.18
CA LEU A 630 1.09 12.59 5.80
C LEU A 630 2.57 12.92 5.52
N ARG A 631 2.85 14.00 4.78
CA ARG A 631 4.23 14.43 4.48
C ARG A 631 4.97 14.86 5.73
N ASP A 632 4.31 15.61 6.60
CA ASP A 632 4.90 16.09 7.84
C ASP A 632 5.20 14.92 8.78
N TRP A 633 4.32 13.91 8.82
CA TRP A 633 4.59 12.67 9.53
C TRP A 633 5.82 11.93 8.97
N GLU A 634 5.90 11.68 7.65
CA GLU A 634 7.07 10.99 7.07
C GLU A 634 8.37 11.76 7.37
N ARG A 635 8.35 13.10 7.26
CA ARG A 635 9.51 13.95 7.57
C ARG A 635 9.91 13.87 9.04
N ALA A 636 8.94 13.87 9.94
CA ALA A 636 9.17 13.80 11.38
C ALA A 636 9.73 12.44 11.80
N VAL A 637 9.32 11.36 11.13
CA VAL A 637 9.81 10.01 11.43
C VAL A 637 11.13 9.72 10.72
N ARG A 638 11.12 9.72 9.38
CA ARG A 638 12.30 9.50 8.55
C ARG A 638 12.02 9.86 7.09
N VAL A 639 12.64 10.94 6.61
CA VAL A 639 12.50 11.43 5.23
C VAL A 639 12.75 10.32 4.20
N GLY A 640 11.77 10.08 3.34
CA GLY A 640 11.87 9.15 2.21
C GLY A 640 11.73 7.67 2.57
N ALA A 641 11.56 7.32 3.86
CA ALA A 641 11.40 5.95 4.28
C ALA A 641 10.14 5.30 3.69
N GLY A 642 9.09 6.06 3.38
CA GLY A 642 7.84 5.56 2.84
C GLY A 642 7.90 5.10 1.37
N GLN A 643 8.96 5.49 0.64
CA GLN A 643 9.22 5.10 -0.75
C GLN A 643 8.01 5.26 -1.70
N GLY A 644 7.87 4.36 -2.70
CA GLY A 644 6.79 4.40 -3.69
C GLY A 644 5.41 4.21 -3.06
N ARG A 645 5.26 3.32 -2.08
CA ARG A 645 3.98 3.01 -1.44
C ARG A 645 3.41 4.20 -0.65
N PHE A 646 4.26 5.03 -0.05
CA PHE A 646 3.82 6.28 0.57
C PHE A 646 3.36 7.31 -0.45
N ARG A 647 4.05 7.43 -1.60
CA ARG A 647 3.57 8.28 -2.70
C ARG A 647 2.20 7.82 -3.21
N GLU A 648 2.03 6.51 -3.41
CA GLU A 648 0.74 5.93 -3.82
C GLU A 648 -0.35 6.15 -2.77
N GLY A 649 -0.04 6.03 -1.47
CA GLY A 649 -0.96 6.33 -0.37
C GLY A 649 -1.45 7.78 -0.39
N ARG A 650 -0.56 8.75 -0.63
CA ARG A 650 -0.96 10.16 -0.81
C ARG A 650 -1.77 10.36 -2.09
N GLN A 651 -1.39 9.69 -3.18
CA GLN A 651 -2.12 9.75 -4.44
C GLN A 651 -3.55 9.24 -4.29
N ALA A 652 -3.79 8.22 -3.45
CA ALA A 652 -5.12 7.72 -3.15
C ALA A 652 -6.05 8.82 -2.58
N THR A 653 -5.55 9.66 -1.66
CA THR A 653 -6.30 10.82 -1.15
C THR A 653 -6.58 11.83 -2.28
N GLU A 654 -5.59 12.15 -3.12
CA GLU A 654 -5.78 13.04 -4.27
C GLU A 654 -6.85 12.51 -5.24
N ASP A 655 -6.77 11.23 -5.59
CA ASP A 655 -7.66 10.57 -6.53
C ASP A 655 -9.09 10.51 -5.99
N THR A 656 -9.25 10.36 -4.67
CA THR A 656 -10.55 10.41 -3.99
C THR A 656 -11.17 11.79 -4.08
N VAL A 657 -10.39 12.86 -3.83
CA VAL A 657 -10.87 14.24 -4.01
C VAL A 657 -11.30 14.50 -5.46
N ARG A 658 -10.54 14.02 -6.44
CA ARG A 658 -10.94 14.13 -7.86
C ARG A 658 -12.20 13.34 -8.17
N ALA A 659 -12.34 12.14 -7.60
CA ALA A 659 -13.50 11.28 -7.82
C ALA A 659 -14.79 11.92 -7.28
N VAL A 660 -14.72 12.50 -6.09
CA VAL A 660 -15.81 13.29 -5.53
C VAL A 660 -16.13 14.51 -6.40
N ALA A 661 -15.11 15.26 -6.82
CA ALA A 661 -15.30 16.42 -7.70
C ALA A 661 -15.98 16.02 -9.03
N ARG A 662 -15.50 14.96 -9.70
CA ARG A 662 -16.11 14.44 -10.94
C ARG A 662 -17.57 14.06 -10.77
N ALA A 663 -17.97 13.54 -9.61
CA ALA A 663 -19.36 13.17 -9.36
C ALA A 663 -20.29 14.40 -9.24
N VAL A 664 -19.79 15.53 -8.72
CA VAL A 664 -20.63 16.71 -8.40
C VAL A 664 -20.49 17.87 -9.39
N VAL A 665 -19.39 17.95 -10.16
CA VAL A 665 -19.20 18.96 -11.22
C VAL A 665 -20.34 18.98 -12.25
N PRO A 666 -20.86 17.83 -12.75
CA PRO A 666 -22.01 17.82 -13.65
C PRO A 666 -23.29 18.45 -13.08
N LEU A 667 -23.36 18.68 -11.76
CA LEU A 667 -24.47 19.32 -11.07
C LEU A 667 -24.31 20.87 -10.99
N GLY A 668 -23.30 21.43 -11.66
CA GLY A 668 -22.99 22.86 -11.70
C GLY A 668 -21.97 23.31 -10.66
N MET A 669 -21.25 22.38 -10.03
CA MET A 669 -20.19 22.69 -9.06
C MET A 669 -18.90 23.07 -9.79
N ARG A 670 -18.15 24.01 -9.22
CA ARG A 670 -16.79 24.29 -9.67
C ARG A 670 -15.84 23.24 -9.13
N ASP A 671 -14.99 22.68 -10.00
CA ASP A 671 -13.98 21.69 -9.62
C ASP A 671 -12.91 22.28 -8.71
N THR A 672 -13.06 22.02 -7.41
CA THR A 672 -12.16 22.46 -6.35
C THR A 672 -10.84 21.70 -6.35
N SER A 673 -10.77 20.50 -6.95
CA SER A 673 -9.55 19.69 -6.95
C SER A 673 -8.42 20.39 -7.71
N LYS A 674 -8.75 21.23 -8.71
CA LYS A 674 -7.83 22.06 -9.46
C LYS A 674 -7.06 23.08 -8.60
N PHE A 675 -7.60 23.47 -7.44
CA PHE A 675 -6.98 24.45 -6.54
C PHE A 675 -5.92 23.82 -5.62
N VAL A 676 -5.99 22.51 -5.39
CA VAL A 676 -5.23 21.84 -4.33
C VAL A 676 -4.31 20.74 -4.86
N MET A 677 -4.69 20.09 -5.97
CA MET A 677 -4.06 18.88 -6.49
C MET A 677 -3.29 19.12 -7.78
N SER A 678 -2.25 18.32 -7.99
CA SER A 678 -1.38 18.39 -9.18
C SER A 678 -2.11 17.87 -10.43
N GLN A 679 -2.36 18.69 -11.43
CA GLN A 679 -3.10 18.30 -12.62
C GLN A 679 -2.19 17.65 -13.66
N LYS A 680 -2.60 16.53 -14.25
CA LYS A 680 -1.93 15.99 -15.44
C LYS A 680 -2.30 16.88 -16.62
N ILE A 681 -1.31 17.55 -17.20
CA ILE A 681 -1.50 18.44 -18.36
C ILE A 681 -1.01 17.82 -19.67
N GLY A 682 -0.20 16.76 -19.58
CA GLY A 682 0.29 16.08 -20.77
C GLY A 682 1.05 14.81 -20.43
N ASN A 683 1.59 14.20 -21.47
CA ASN A 683 2.50 13.07 -21.39
C ASN A 683 3.53 13.19 -22.50
N TRP A 684 4.63 12.48 -22.34
CA TRP A 684 5.53 12.17 -23.43
C TRP A 684 5.59 10.67 -23.64
N THR A 685 5.81 10.26 -24.87
CA THR A 685 6.09 8.88 -25.24
C THR A 685 7.33 8.79 -26.10
N LEU A 686 7.79 7.57 -26.34
CA LEU A 686 8.92 7.31 -27.23
C LEU A 686 8.71 7.90 -28.63
N ASP A 687 7.47 7.89 -29.12
CA ASP A 687 7.14 8.35 -30.47
C ASP A 687 7.32 9.86 -30.64
N ASP A 688 7.24 10.64 -29.56
CA ASP A 688 7.48 12.09 -29.62
C ASP A 688 8.90 12.43 -30.07
N PHE A 689 9.86 11.50 -29.92
CA PHE A 689 11.28 11.69 -30.27
C PHE A 689 11.70 10.96 -31.54
N ARG A 690 10.75 10.51 -32.37
CA ARG A 690 11.05 9.73 -33.57
C ARG A 690 11.88 10.52 -34.59
N GLU A 691 11.53 11.79 -34.80
CA GLU A 691 12.17 12.66 -35.80
C GLU A 691 13.35 13.45 -35.21
N SER A 692 13.28 13.83 -33.94
CA SER A 692 14.33 14.59 -33.24
C SER A 692 14.44 14.14 -31.78
N THR A 693 15.66 14.06 -31.26
CA THR A 693 15.91 13.83 -29.83
C THR A 693 15.60 15.04 -28.98
N ALA A 694 15.52 16.25 -29.55
CA ALA A 694 15.20 17.49 -28.86
C ALA A 694 13.95 18.13 -29.46
N ILE A 695 12.93 18.38 -28.64
CA ILE A 695 11.65 18.96 -29.07
C ILE A 695 11.19 20.05 -28.09
N THR A 696 10.43 21.01 -28.62
CA THR A 696 9.69 21.98 -27.81
C THR A 696 8.23 21.54 -27.70
N ARG A 697 7.80 21.15 -26.50
CA ARG A 697 6.43 20.74 -26.23
C ARG A 697 5.59 21.93 -25.81
N LYS A 698 4.45 22.14 -26.46
CA LYS A 698 3.46 23.16 -26.10
C LYS A 698 2.22 22.47 -25.54
N ILE A 699 1.81 22.84 -24.33
CA ILE A 699 0.70 22.24 -23.61
C ILE A 699 -0.24 23.35 -23.20
N ASP A 700 -1.51 23.25 -23.59
CA ASP A 700 -2.53 24.20 -23.13
C ASP A 700 -2.84 23.97 -21.65
N VAL A 701 -2.67 25.02 -20.85
CA VAL A 701 -2.94 25.01 -19.41
C VAL A 701 -3.98 26.04 -19.01
N THR A 702 -4.70 26.63 -19.97
CA THR A 702 -5.65 27.73 -19.73
C THR A 702 -6.66 27.38 -18.63
N GLU A 703 -7.22 26.17 -18.68
CA GLU A 703 -8.20 25.68 -17.69
C GLU A 703 -7.60 25.37 -16.29
N HIS A 704 -6.28 25.43 -16.16
CA HIS A 704 -5.53 25.19 -14.93
C HIS A 704 -4.95 26.48 -14.32
N ILE A 705 -4.98 27.59 -15.04
CA ILE A 705 -4.59 28.91 -14.52
C ILE A 705 -5.81 29.55 -13.87
N LEU A 706 -5.81 29.56 -12.53
CA LEU A 706 -6.92 30.05 -11.71
C LEU A 706 -6.77 31.53 -11.30
N GLY A 707 -5.68 32.18 -11.72
CA GLY A 707 -5.33 33.54 -11.36
C GLY A 707 -3.82 33.75 -11.21
N PRO A 708 -3.39 34.94 -10.73
CA PRO A 708 -1.98 35.18 -10.41
C PRO A 708 -1.48 34.22 -9.33
N GLY A 709 -0.20 33.87 -9.37
CA GLY A 709 0.43 32.98 -8.39
C GLY A 709 1.64 32.22 -8.96
N THR A 710 2.24 31.39 -8.12
CA THR A 710 3.34 30.50 -8.52
C THR A 710 2.79 29.14 -8.94
N TYR A 711 3.29 28.60 -10.04
CA TYR A 711 2.88 27.33 -10.62
C TYR A 711 4.10 26.43 -10.85
N THR A 712 4.02 25.19 -10.40
CA THR A 712 5.05 24.18 -10.63
C THR A 712 4.68 23.25 -11.79
N VAL A 713 5.62 23.01 -12.70
CA VAL A 713 5.56 21.98 -13.74
C VAL A 713 6.49 20.84 -13.37
N THR A 714 5.97 19.62 -13.24
CA THR A 714 6.77 18.43 -12.87
C THR A 714 6.77 17.41 -13.99
N PHE A 715 7.94 17.00 -14.44
CA PHE A 715 8.10 15.90 -15.38
C PHE A 715 8.33 14.62 -14.59
N GLN A 716 7.39 13.68 -14.68
CA GLN A 716 7.43 12.43 -13.94
C GLN A 716 7.53 11.25 -14.89
N TYR A 717 8.69 10.60 -14.90
CA TYR A 717 8.88 9.35 -15.62
C TYR A 717 7.87 8.28 -15.16
N SER A 718 7.28 7.57 -16.13
CA SER A 718 6.31 6.51 -15.86
C SER A 718 6.86 5.12 -16.20
N SER A 719 7.49 4.94 -17.36
CA SER A 719 7.94 3.62 -17.83
C SER A 719 8.92 3.69 -19.01
N GLY A 720 9.63 2.58 -19.25
CA GLY A 720 10.63 2.44 -20.33
C GLY A 720 12.08 2.55 -19.85
N TRP A 721 13.05 2.05 -20.59
CA TRP A 721 14.44 2.05 -20.09
C TRP A 721 15.06 3.46 -20.03
N ASN A 722 14.60 4.38 -20.89
CA ASN A 722 15.22 5.69 -21.10
C ASN A 722 14.40 6.81 -20.44
N GLY A 723 15.09 7.77 -19.84
CA GLY A 723 14.51 8.94 -19.20
C GLY A 723 14.30 10.12 -20.15
N LEU A 724 13.92 11.27 -19.57
CA LEU A 724 13.80 12.56 -20.22
C LEU A 724 14.78 13.54 -19.58
N SER A 725 15.42 14.39 -20.39
CA SER A 725 16.16 15.57 -19.92
C SER A 725 15.40 16.82 -20.32
N MET A 726 15.46 17.86 -19.49
CA MET A 726 14.77 19.12 -19.71
C MET A 726 15.75 20.26 -19.39
N VAL A 727 15.63 21.39 -20.09
CA VAL A 727 16.52 22.54 -19.86
C VAL A 727 15.73 23.79 -19.50
N ARG A 728 14.49 23.88 -19.99
CA ARG A 728 13.71 25.10 -19.95
C ARG A 728 12.22 24.81 -19.96
N VAL A 729 11.48 25.55 -19.13
CA VAL A 729 10.02 25.56 -19.14
C VAL A 729 9.55 27.01 -19.02
N ALA A 730 8.62 27.41 -19.88
CA ALA A 730 8.03 28.75 -19.90
C ALA A 730 6.51 28.68 -19.82
N LEU A 731 5.90 29.69 -19.16
CA LEU A 731 4.49 30.00 -19.25
C LEU A 731 4.29 31.09 -20.31
N VAL A 732 3.49 30.81 -21.32
CA VAL A 732 3.23 31.70 -22.45
C VAL A 732 1.76 32.08 -22.47
N GLN A 733 1.49 33.37 -22.59
CA GLN A 733 0.15 33.93 -22.72
C GLN A 733 -0.14 34.28 -24.20
N GLU A 734 -1.32 33.91 -24.69
CA GLU A 734 -1.83 34.26 -26.03
C GLU A 734 -3.18 35.00 -25.91
N LYS A 735 -3.33 36.15 -26.59
CA LYS A 735 -4.63 36.85 -26.67
C LYS A 735 -5.43 36.41 -27.92
N PRO A 736 -6.75 36.16 -27.81
CA PRO A 736 -7.60 35.90 -28.97
C PRO A 736 -7.73 37.13 -29.88
N GLY A 737 -7.47 36.99 -31.18
CA GLY A 737 -7.59 38.07 -32.18
C GLY A 737 -6.77 37.79 -33.45
N LYS A 738 -7.04 38.50 -34.56
CA LYS A 738 -6.32 38.32 -35.85
C LYS A 738 -4.80 38.55 -35.75
N ASP A 739 -4.35 39.26 -34.71
CA ASP A 739 -2.94 39.51 -34.37
C ASP A 739 -2.58 38.97 -32.97
N ALA A 740 -2.78 37.68 -32.72
CA ALA A 740 -2.48 37.04 -31.44
C ALA A 740 -0.98 37.17 -31.07
N LYS A 741 -0.63 38.18 -30.26
CA LYS A 741 0.72 38.31 -29.67
C LYS A 741 0.92 37.26 -28.58
N ARG A 742 1.97 36.45 -28.74
CA ARG A 742 2.48 35.52 -27.72
C ARG A 742 3.46 36.25 -26.83
N ALA A 743 3.26 36.21 -25.52
CA ALA A 743 4.20 36.75 -24.55
C ALA A 743 4.61 35.64 -23.58
N GLU A 744 5.91 35.42 -23.41
CA GLU A 744 6.39 34.62 -22.29
C GLU A 744 6.23 35.45 -21.02
N VAL A 745 5.36 34.98 -20.11
CA VAL A 745 5.04 35.68 -18.87
C VAL A 745 5.83 35.14 -17.69
N SER A 746 6.43 33.96 -17.83
CA SER A 746 7.35 33.38 -16.84
C SER A 746 8.24 32.33 -17.48
N VAL A 747 9.48 32.20 -17.01
CA VAL A 747 10.44 31.20 -17.50
C VAL A 747 11.27 30.68 -16.32
N ASP A 748 11.46 29.36 -16.28
CA ASP A 748 12.41 28.68 -15.41
C ASP A 748 13.39 27.86 -16.27
N GLU A 749 14.67 28.18 -16.13
CA GLU A 749 15.78 27.59 -16.88
C GLU A 749 16.78 26.94 -15.92
N HIS A 750 16.71 25.62 -15.82
CA HIS A 750 17.70 24.82 -15.14
C HIS A 750 17.75 23.40 -15.74
N PRO A 751 18.91 22.71 -15.67
CA PRO A 751 19.04 21.35 -16.15
C PRO A 751 18.27 20.38 -15.25
N GLY A 752 17.36 19.63 -15.86
CA GLY A 752 16.53 18.61 -15.21
C GLY A 752 16.63 17.26 -15.91
N SER A 753 16.43 16.18 -15.15
CA SER A 753 16.35 14.81 -15.68
C SER A 753 15.35 13.96 -14.90
N THR A 754 14.64 13.07 -15.59
CA THR A 754 13.71 12.11 -14.97
C THR A 754 13.79 10.74 -15.65
N GLY A 755 13.88 9.68 -14.86
CA GLY A 755 13.99 8.28 -15.26
C GLY A 755 13.78 7.37 -14.05
N HIS A 756 14.54 6.27 -13.94
CA HIS A 756 14.57 5.47 -12.70
C HIS A 756 14.92 6.32 -11.46
N ARG A 757 15.71 7.38 -11.64
CA ARG A 757 15.91 8.46 -10.66
C ARG A 757 15.58 9.78 -11.33
N SER A 758 15.19 10.78 -10.54
CA SER A 758 14.88 12.13 -11.05
C SER A 758 15.66 13.17 -10.25
N THR A 759 16.15 14.20 -10.94
CA THR A 759 16.91 15.32 -10.38
C THR A 759 16.52 16.58 -11.12
N GLY A 760 16.18 17.67 -10.42
CA GLY A 760 15.83 18.95 -11.06
C GLY A 760 14.62 18.85 -12.00
N ASN A 761 13.66 17.97 -11.72
CA ASN A 761 12.54 17.71 -12.63
C ASN A 761 11.29 18.56 -12.37
N VAL A 762 11.41 19.62 -11.57
CA VAL A 762 10.33 20.51 -11.14
C VAL A 762 10.72 21.95 -11.49
N TYR A 763 9.91 22.61 -12.30
CA TYR A 763 10.09 23.97 -12.77
C TYR A 763 9.03 24.90 -12.19
N THR A 764 9.38 26.13 -11.86
CA THR A 764 8.57 27.10 -11.11
C THR A 764 8.29 28.34 -11.96
N LEU A 765 7.02 28.55 -12.29
CA LEU A 765 6.53 29.61 -13.17
C LEU A 765 5.67 30.58 -12.35
N LYS A 766 6.10 31.82 -12.21
CA LYS A 766 5.37 32.88 -11.51
C LYS A 766 4.55 33.72 -12.49
N LEU A 767 3.23 33.75 -12.30
CA LEU A 767 2.30 34.58 -13.06
C LEU A 767 1.87 35.79 -12.22
N ASP A 768 2.34 36.99 -12.56
CA ASP A 768 2.04 38.21 -11.78
C ASP A 768 0.67 38.83 -12.13
N ARG A 769 0.21 38.73 -13.38
CA ARG A 769 -1.07 39.28 -13.85
C ARG A 769 -1.87 38.23 -14.60
N TYR A 770 -3.16 38.12 -14.28
CA TYR A 770 -4.09 37.19 -14.93
C TYR A 770 -5.11 37.96 -15.77
N GLU A 771 -5.34 37.49 -16.98
CA GLU A 771 -6.34 38.03 -17.91
C GLU A 771 -7.29 36.89 -18.31
N ALA A 772 -8.57 37.04 -17.98
CA ALA A 772 -9.55 35.95 -18.05
C ALA A 772 -9.91 35.50 -19.48
N ASP A 773 -9.63 36.34 -20.48
CA ASP A 773 -9.82 36.08 -21.91
C ASP A 773 -8.57 35.54 -22.60
N ALA A 774 -7.43 35.46 -21.90
CA ALA A 774 -6.17 34.97 -22.45
C ALA A 774 -6.06 33.44 -22.37
N ARG A 775 -5.42 32.86 -23.39
CA ARG A 775 -5.02 31.45 -23.42
C ARG A 775 -3.62 31.32 -22.83
N PHE A 776 -3.37 30.29 -22.02
CA PHE A 776 -2.08 30.04 -21.39
C PHE A 776 -1.50 28.69 -21.85
N LEU A 777 -0.23 28.68 -22.24
CA LEU A 777 0.51 27.50 -22.68
C LEU A 777 1.74 27.29 -21.80
N VAL A 778 1.99 26.05 -21.37
CA VAL A 778 3.31 25.63 -20.93
C VAL A 778 4.14 25.23 -22.16
N VAL A 779 5.30 25.86 -22.33
CA VAL A 779 6.25 25.57 -23.40
C VAL A 779 7.53 25.01 -22.78
N ALA A 780 7.83 23.75 -23.05
CA ALA A 780 8.96 23.05 -22.44
C ALA A 780 9.92 22.50 -23.49
N ASP A 781 11.21 22.76 -23.31
CA ASP A 781 12.28 22.21 -24.14
C ASP A 781 12.81 20.92 -23.52
N ILE A 782 12.49 19.81 -24.17
CA ILE A 782 12.72 18.47 -23.63
C ILE A 782 13.54 17.63 -24.62
N ARG A 783 14.35 16.72 -24.07
CA ARG A 783 15.20 15.80 -24.81
C ARG A 783 14.97 14.37 -24.37
N GLY A 784 14.71 13.48 -25.33
CA GLY A 784 14.50 12.05 -25.14
C GLY A 784 15.44 11.21 -26.01
N THR A 785 15.21 9.91 -26.02
CA THR A 785 15.99 8.97 -26.84
C THR A 785 15.16 8.51 -28.04
N GLN A 786 15.73 8.62 -29.24
CA GLN A 786 15.11 8.13 -30.48
C GLN A 786 14.84 6.63 -30.43
N ALA A 787 13.70 6.19 -30.99
CA ALA A 787 13.35 4.77 -31.03
C ALA A 787 14.42 3.90 -31.74
N GLN A 788 15.05 4.46 -32.79
CA GLN A 788 16.05 3.77 -33.62
C GLN A 788 17.41 3.59 -32.93
N SER A 789 17.70 4.38 -31.89
CA SER A 789 18.96 4.32 -31.15
C SER A 789 18.89 3.48 -29.88
N GLN A 790 17.75 2.82 -29.61
CA GLN A 790 17.55 1.99 -28.42
C GLN A 790 18.03 0.55 -28.64
N GLN A 791 18.65 -0.02 -27.62
CA GLN A 791 19.09 -1.41 -27.65
C GLN A 791 17.91 -2.37 -27.42
N PRO A 792 17.91 -3.57 -28.04
CA PRO A 792 16.92 -4.61 -27.77
C PRO A 792 16.84 -4.92 -26.26
N GLY A 793 15.61 -4.91 -25.70
CA GLY A 793 15.38 -5.12 -24.27
C GLY A 793 15.61 -3.89 -23.38
N ARG A 794 16.10 -2.77 -23.93
CA ARG A 794 16.31 -1.48 -23.24
C ARG A 794 15.54 -0.37 -23.94
N THR A 795 14.24 -0.60 -24.12
CA THR A 795 13.37 0.27 -24.92
C THR A 795 12.37 1.05 -24.07
N GLY A 796 11.83 2.13 -24.65
CA GLY A 796 10.80 2.99 -24.07
C GLY A 796 11.36 4.27 -23.44
N CYS A 797 10.55 5.32 -23.50
CA CYS A 797 10.78 6.63 -22.91
C CYS A 797 9.41 7.30 -22.68
N ASN A 798 8.76 7.00 -21.56
CA ASN A 798 7.40 7.46 -21.30
C ASN A 798 7.29 8.15 -19.94
N GLY A 799 6.43 9.15 -19.87
CA GLY A 799 6.09 9.81 -18.63
C GLY A 799 4.98 10.83 -18.76
N VAL A 800 4.71 11.51 -17.65
CA VAL A 800 3.58 12.41 -17.47
C VAL A 800 4.07 13.79 -17.06
N VAL A 801 3.47 14.82 -17.63
CA VAL A 801 3.71 16.22 -17.26
C VAL A 801 2.59 16.66 -16.33
N HIS A 802 2.97 17.09 -15.14
CA HIS A 802 2.10 17.57 -14.09
C HIS A 802 2.22 19.08 -13.93
N PHE A 803 1.12 19.73 -13.58
CA PHE A 803 1.00 21.16 -13.39
C PHE A 803 0.24 21.44 -12.10
N ARG A 804 0.79 22.28 -11.25
CA ARG A 804 0.18 22.55 -9.95
C ARG A 804 0.42 24.00 -9.56
N ARG A 805 -0.61 24.73 -9.15
CA ARG A 805 -0.42 26.00 -8.44
C ARG A 805 0.17 25.73 -7.06
N GLU A 806 1.24 26.42 -6.70
CA GLU A 806 1.73 26.40 -5.32
C GLU A 806 0.64 26.94 -4.38
N ARG A 807 0.58 26.37 -3.18
CA ARG A 807 -0.40 26.78 -2.18
C ARG A 807 0.04 28.12 -1.60
N ASP A 808 -0.65 29.19 -1.96
CA ASP A 808 -0.50 30.50 -1.31
C ASP A 808 -0.77 30.36 0.20
N PRO A 809 -0.18 31.18 1.08
CA PRO A 809 -0.43 31.10 2.52
C PRO A 809 -1.92 31.15 2.91
N ASP A 810 -2.77 31.79 2.08
CA ASP A 810 -4.21 31.94 2.26
C ASP A 810 -5.05 30.93 1.43
N TRP A 811 -4.43 29.88 0.86
CA TRP A 811 -5.10 28.93 -0.06
C TRP A 811 -6.36 28.31 0.54
N GLN A 812 -6.36 28.08 1.86
CA GLN A 812 -7.51 27.52 2.59
C GLN A 812 -8.69 28.50 2.55
N VAL A 813 -8.44 29.79 2.76
CA VAL A 813 -9.46 30.85 2.71
C VAL A 813 -10.02 31.00 1.29
N ARG A 814 -9.14 30.98 0.28
CA ARG A 814 -9.53 31.06 -1.13
C ARG A 814 -10.38 29.86 -1.55
N LEU A 815 -9.99 28.66 -1.15
CA LEU A 815 -10.74 27.43 -1.42
C LEU A 815 -12.14 27.48 -0.80
N MET A 816 -12.25 27.95 0.45
CA MET A 816 -13.54 28.11 1.11
C MET A 816 -14.44 29.15 0.44
N GLY A 817 -13.85 30.14 -0.23
CA GLY A 817 -14.56 31.16 -1.01
C GLY A 817 -15.03 30.72 -2.40
N VAL A 818 -14.71 29.50 -2.85
CA VAL A 818 -15.12 29.00 -4.17
C VAL A 818 -16.65 28.87 -4.23
N ARG A 819 -17.24 29.47 -5.26
CA ARG A 819 -18.68 29.45 -5.55
C ARG A 819 -19.02 28.51 -6.72
N PRO A 820 -20.27 28.01 -6.80
CA PRO A 820 -20.74 27.25 -7.95
C PRO A 820 -20.58 28.04 -9.26
N LEU A 821 -20.64 27.33 -10.38
CA LEU A 821 -20.70 27.99 -11.69
C LEU A 821 -22.02 28.78 -11.81
N SER A 822 -21.96 30.01 -12.34
CA SER A 822 -23.19 30.76 -12.66
C SER A 822 -23.99 30.01 -13.73
N GLU A 823 -25.29 30.24 -13.88
CA GLU A 823 -26.10 29.55 -14.90
C GLU A 823 -25.50 29.68 -16.32
N GLY A 824 -24.96 30.86 -16.65
CA GLY A 824 -24.24 31.10 -17.91
C GLY A 824 -22.91 30.36 -18.03
N GLN A 825 -22.20 30.12 -16.92
CA GLN A 825 -20.92 29.39 -16.85
C GLN A 825 -21.11 27.88 -16.76
N ALA A 826 -22.09 27.37 -16.02
CA ALA A 826 -22.47 25.95 -15.97
C ALA A 826 -22.97 25.48 -17.34
N ALA A 827 -23.78 26.33 -17.98
CA ALA A 827 -24.17 26.16 -19.36
C ALA A 827 -23.00 26.34 -20.34
N ALA A 828 -21.83 26.85 -19.94
CA ALA A 828 -20.64 26.99 -20.79
C ALA A 828 -19.57 25.90 -20.53
N ASP A 829 -19.46 25.36 -19.32
CA ASP A 829 -18.62 24.20 -18.98
C ASP A 829 -19.19 22.90 -19.58
N LEU A 830 -20.52 22.83 -19.74
CA LEU A 830 -21.19 21.79 -20.54
C LEU A 830 -21.13 22.06 -22.06
N ARG A 831 -20.60 23.21 -22.53
CA ARG A 831 -20.47 23.54 -23.96
C ARG A 831 -19.16 23.01 -24.52
N ALA A 832 -19.19 21.76 -24.99
CA ALA A 832 -18.87 21.61 -26.40
C ALA A 832 -20.15 21.99 -27.16
N ARG A 833 -20.25 23.22 -27.68
CA ARG A 833 -21.35 23.55 -28.60
C ARG A 833 -21.10 22.84 -29.92
N PHE A 834 -22.18 22.36 -30.53
CA PHE A 834 -22.22 22.23 -31.97
C PHE A 834 -21.84 23.59 -32.58
N THR A 835 -20.81 23.59 -33.42
CA THR A 835 -20.34 24.76 -34.16
C THR A 835 -21.37 25.31 -35.15
N GLY A 836 -22.44 24.54 -35.42
CA GLY A 836 -23.51 24.85 -36.37
C GLY A 836 -23.16 24.47 -37.81
N LYS A 837 -22.03 23.79 -38.03
CA LYS A 837 -21.51 23.42 -39.36
C LYS A 837 -21.33 21.91 -39.47
N GLY A 838 -22.21 21.25 -40.22
CA GLY A 838 -22.21 19.79 -40.40
C GLY A 838 -23.32 19.08 -39.62
N ILE A 839 -23.33 17.74 -39.70
CA ILE A 839 -24.29 16.90 -38.99
C ILE A 839 -24.06 17.01 -37.49
N ARG A 840 -25.07 17.42 -36.72
CA ARG A 840 -24.98 17.53 -35.27
C ARG A 840 -25.08 16.16 -34.60
N VAL A 841 -23.95 15.64 -34.13
CA VAL A 841 -23.84 14.31 -33.51
C VAL A 841 -23.59 14.42 -32.01
N GLY A 842 -24.57 14.04 -31.21
CA GLY A 842 -24.43 13.94 -29.76
C GLY A 842 -23.87 12.56 -29.36
N VAL A 843 -22.68 12.50 -28.77
CA VAL A 843 -22.15 11.26 -28.20
C VAL A 843 -22.42 11.25 -26.69
N VAL A 844 -23.13 10.24 -26.21
CA VAL A 844 -23.46 10.13 -24.79
C VAL A 844 -22.19 9.81 -23.99
N GLY A 845 -21.78 10.75 -23.13
CA GLY A 845 -20.56 10.68 -22.33
C GLY A 845 -20.65 9.68 -21.18
N GLY A 846 -19.49 9.19 -20.72
CA GLY A 846 -19.40 8.25 -19.60
C GLY A 846 -19.64 6.77 -19.94
N GLY A 847 -19.96 6.45 -21.20
CA GLY A 847 -19.99 5.07 -21.70
C GLY A 847 -18.63 4.56 -22.20
N TYR A 848 -18.51 3.24 -22.35
CA TYR A 848 -17.31 2.60 -22.92
C TYR A 848 -17.15 2.97 -24.39
N GLY A 849 -15.98 3.48 -24.77
CA GLY A 849 -15.65 3.88 -26.14
C GLY A 849 -16.10 5.30 -26.52
N ALA A 850 -16.79 6.01 -25.62
CA ALA A 850 -17.31 7.36 -25.89
C ALA A 850 -16.20 8.36 -26.23
N GLU A 851 -15.06 8.32 -25.53
CA GLU A 851 -13.93 9.22 -25.78
C GLU A 851 -13.20 8.83 -27.07
N GLY A 852 -13.07 7.53 -27.33
CA GLY A 852 -12.53 7.00 -28.58
C GLY A 852 -13.31 7.44 -29.81
N ILE A 853 -14.64 7.33 -29.75
CA ILE A 853 -15.56 7.79 -30.79
C ILE A 853 -15.47 9.31 -30.97
N MET A 854 -15.44 10.08 -29.89
CA MET A 854 -15.30 11.54 -29.98
C MET A 854 -14.00 11.97 -30.68
N LYS A 855 -12.89 11.27 -30.45
CA LYS A 855 -11.61 11.53 -31.15
C LYS A 855 -11.71 11.28 -32.66
N LEU A 856 -12.50 10.29 -33.08
CA LEU A 856 -12.78 10.03 -34.50
C LEU A 856 -13.63 11.15 -35.09
N LEU A 857 -14.75 11.48 -34.45
CA LEU A 857 -15.71 12.45 -34.98
C LEU A 857 -15.14 13.87 -35.05
N ALA A 858 -14.30 14.25 -34.09
CA ALA A 858 -13.61 15.56 -34.11
C ALA A 858 -12.70 15.76 -35.33
N LYS A 859 -12.32 14.68 -36.03
CA LYS A 859 -11.49 14.71 -37.25
C LYS A 859 -12.30 14.48 -38.53
N ALA A 860 -13.58 14.16 -38.42
CA ALA A 860 -14.41 13.79 -39.55
C ALA A 860 -14.97 15.04 -40.26
N SER A 861 -14.78 15.12 -41.58
CA SER A 861 -15.34 16.20 -42.38
C SER A 861 -16.88 16.12 -42.42
N GLY A 862 -17.53 17.28 -42.28
CA GLY A 862 -18.99 17.42 -42.34
C GLY A 862 -19.74 16.97 -41.07
N ILE A 863 -19.03 16.63 -39.99
CA ILE A 863 -19.62 16.22 -38.71
C ILE A 863 -19.30 17.28 -37.66
N ASP A 864 -20.34 17.69 -36.93
CA ASP A 864 -20.28 18.59 -35.80
C ASP A 864 -20.61 17.77 -34.55
N ALA A 865 -19.60 17.27 -33.84
CA ALA A 865 -19.81 16.34 -32.73
C ALA A 865 -19.61 16.99 -31.35
N ALA A 866 -20.46 16.65 -30.40
CA ALA A 866 -20.37 17.11 -29.02
C ALA A 866 -20.69 15.98 -28.03
N LEU A 867 -20.06 16.02 -26.85
CA LEU A 867 -20.46 15.17 -25.74
C LEU A 867 -21.78 15.67 -25.14
N ILE A 868 -22.71 14.74 -24.90
CA ILE A 868 -24.01 15.00 -24.26
C ILE A 868 -24.17 14.12 -23.02
N GLY A 869 -24.93 14.59 -22.04
CA GLY A 869 -25.14 13.88 -20.78
C GLY A 869 -26.35 12.96 -20.83
N VAL A 870 -26.29 11.82 -20.13
CA VAL A 870 -27.40 10.86 -20.00
C VAL A 870 -28.66 11.49 -19.39
N ALA A 871 -28.51 12.41 -18.44
CA ALA A 871 -29.64 13.09 -17.81
C ALA A 871 -30.22 14.22 -18.68
N HIS A 872 -29.43 14.78 -19.60
CA HIS A 872 -29.78 15.93 -20.44
C HIS A 872 -29.21 15.66 -21.85
N MET A 873 -29.88 14.78 -22.61
CA MET A 873 -29.37 14.32 -23.91
C MET A 873 -29.38 15.39 -24.99
N ARG A 874 -30.03 16.54 -24.76
CA ARG A 874 -30.15 17.64 -25.74
C ARG A 874 -30.63 17.11 -27.11
N SER A 875 -31.58 16.17 -27.08
CA SER A 875 -32.09 15.46 -28.25
C SER A 875 -32.65 16.41 -29.31
N GLY A 876 -33.24 17.55 -28.91
CA GLY A 876 -33.70 18.60 -29.83
C GLY A 876 -32.58 19.36 -30.58
N GLU A 877 -31.32 19.23 -30.13
CA GLU A 877 -30.17 19.86 -30.79
C GLU A 877 -29.39 18.88 -31.68
N CYS A 878 -29.58 17.57 -31.48
CA CYS A 878 -28.88 16.51 -32.20
C CYS A 878 -29.68 16.05 -33.43
N GLN A 879 -28.98 15.81 -34.53
CA GLN A 879 -29.53 15.05 -35.66
C GLN A 879 -29.28 13.55 -35.48
N VAL A 880 -28.15 13.19 -34.86
CA VAL A 880 -27.80 11.81 -34.55
C VAL A 880 -27.31 11.71 -33.11
N ILE A 881 -27.77 10.68 -32.39
CA ILE A 881 -27.25 10.32 -31.06
C ILE A 881 -26.45 9.02 -31.18
N VAL A 882 -25.24 9.01 -30.63
CA VAL A 882 -24.44 7.80 -30.41
C VAL A 882 -24.54 7.39 -28.95
N LEU A 883 -25.12 6.23 -28.69
CA LEU A 883 -25.38 5.68 -27.36
C LEU A 883 -24.50 4.44 -27.09
N PRO A 884 -23.34 4.61 -26.44
CA PRO A 884 -22.51 3.49 -25.99
C PRO A 884 -23.06 2.81 -24.74
N GLN A 885 -22.54 1.60 -24.46
CA GLN A 885 -22.72 0.94 -23.17
C GLN A 885 -22.27 1.84 -22.01
N PHE A 886 -23.07 1.93 -20.95
CA PHE A 886 -22.69 2.69 -19.76
C PHE A 886 -21.65 1.96 -18.89
N LYS A 887 -20.68 2.71 -18.35
CA LYS A 887 -19.70 2.19 -17.38
C LYS A 887 -20.33 1.86 -16.02
N SER A 888 -21.42 2.54 -15.68
CA SER A 888 -22.24 2.29 -14.49
C SER A 888 -23.48 1.46 -14.85
N GLY A 889 -23.82 0.44 -14.06
CA GLY A 889 -25.04 -0.36 -14.27
C GLY A 889 -26.36 0.38 -14.03
N MET A 890 -26.33 1.67 -13.66
CA MET A 890 -27.52 2.51 -13.50
C MET A 890 -27.91 3.16 -14.82
N VAL A 891 -28.98 2.65 -15.42
CA VAL A 891 -29.65 3.26 -16.57
C VAL A 891 -30.89 4.01 -16.07
N PRO A 892 -31.10 5.29 -16.43
CA PRO A 892 -32.33 5.99 -16.07
C PRO A 892 -33.56 5.24 -16.59
N PRO A 893 -34.59 4.99 -15.75
CA PRO A 893 -35.78 4.23 -16.15
C PRO A 893 -36.53 4.82 -17.37
N ALA A 894 -36.39 6.13 -17.60
CA ALA A 894 -37.04 6.84 -18.70
C ALA A 894 -36.26 6.80 -20.03
N LEU A 895 -34.96 6.43 -20.00
CA LEU A 895 -34.05 6.58 -21.14
C LEU A 895 -34.56 5.88 -22.41
N GLY A 896 -35.03 4.63 -22.28
CA GLY A 896 -35.50 3.86 -23.42
C GLY A 896 -36.70 4.51 -24.11
N LYS A 897 -37.65 5.06 -23.34
CA LYS A 897 -38.83 5.76 -23.87
C LYS A 897 -38.46 7.07 -24.55
N GLU A 898 -37.49 7.80 -24.00
CA GLU A 898 -37.02 9.08 -24.56
C GLU A 898 -36.29 8.88 -25.90
N ILE A 899 -35.42 7.86 -25.98
CA ILE A 899 -34.73 7.48 -27.22
C ILE A 899 -35.74 7.03 -28.29
N ASP A 900 -36.71 6.19 -27.92
CA ASP A 900 -37.77 5.75 -28.85
C ASP A 900 -38.57 6.94 -29.41
N ALA A 901 -38.92 7.90 -28.54
CA ALA A 901 -39.64 9.10 -28.94
C ALA A 901 -38.80 9.96 -29.89
N TYR A 902 -37.52 10.18 -29.57
CA TYR A 902 -36.58 10.94 -30.39
C TYR A 902 -36.43 10.35 -31.80
N VAL A 903 -36.19 9.03 -31.91
CA VAL A 903 -36.04 8.36 -33.20
C VAL A 903 -37.36 8.37 -33.98
N LYS A 904 -38.50 8.11 -33.32
CA LYS A 904 -39.81 8.18 -33.99
C LYS A 904 -40.11 9.54 -34.62
N GLN A 905 -39.60 10.62 -34.02
CA GLN A 905 -39.79 11.99 -34.49
C GLN A 905 -38.83 12.42 -35.62
N GLY A 906 -37.88 11.57 -36.02
CA GLY A 906 -36.93 11.86 -37.11
C GLY A 906 -35.47 11.87 -36.68
N GLY A 907 -35.17 11.63 -35.40
CA GLY A 907 -33.80 11.53 -34.92
C GLY A 907 -33.07 10.28 -35.44
N GLY A 908 -31.78 10.41 -35.69
CA GLY A 908 -30.89 9.29 -35.97
C GLY A 908 -30.30 8.69 -34.69
N LEU A 909 -30.21 7.35 -34.61
CA LEU A 909 -29.61 6.66 -33.46
C LEU A 909 -28.55 5.65 -33.92
N VAL A 910 -27.42 5.63 -33.20
CA VAL A 910 -26.41 4.57 -33.30
C VAL A 910 -26.13 4.05 -31.90
N THR A 911 -26.37 2.77 -31.63
CA THR A 911 -26.00 2.15 -30.34
C THR A 911 -24.79 1.25 -30.51
N THR A 912 -23.91 1.18 -29.51
CA THR A 912 -22.75 0.28 -29.51
C THR A 912 -22.77 -0.73 -28.36
N HIS A 913 -22.25 -1.93 -28.62
CA HIS A 913 -22.06 -3.03 -27.66
C HIS A 913 -23.33 -3.31 -26.83
N ASP A 914 -23.25 -3.38 -25.49
CA ASP A 914 -24.43 -3.63 -24.65
C ASP A 914 -25.54 -2.57 -24.87
N GLY A 915 -25.23 -1.39 -25.40
CA GLY A 915 -26.19 -0.33 -25.74
C GLY A 915 -27.25 -0.75 -26.77
N VAL A 916 -27.09 -1.90 -27.44
CA VAL A 916 -28.08 -2.52 -28.34
C VAL A 916 -29.28 -3.15 -27.59
N GLY A 917 -29.40 -2.91 -26.29
CA GLY A 917 -30.42 -3.50 -25.43
C GLY A 917 -30.01 -4.85 -24.85
N TYR A 918 -28.76 -4.94 -24.35
CA TYR A 918 -28.25 -6.12 -23.67
C TYR A 918 -27.99 -5.83 -22.18
N ARG A 919 -28.16 -6.86 -21.34
CA ARG A 919 -28.05 -6.79 -19.87
C ARG A 919 -28.91 -5.67 -19.26
N ALA A 920 -28.28 -4.66 -18.66
CA ALA A 920 -28.94 -3.57 -17.97
C ALA A 920 -29.38 -2.44 -18.93
N MET A 921 -28.92 -2.45 -20.19
CA MET A 921 -29.30 -1.44 -21.18
C MET A 921 -30.71 -1.71 -21.72
N PRO A 922 -31.50 -0.66 -21.97
CA PRO A 922 -32.88 -0.81 -22.40
C PRO A 922 -32.93 -1.25 -23.87
N VAL A 923 -33.89 -2.12 -24.22
CA VAL A 923 -34.22 -2.36 -25.61
C VAL A 923 -34.92 -1.13 -26.17
N VAL A 924 -34.33 -0.53 -27.20
CA VAL A 924 -34.85 0.65 -27.91
C VAL A 924 -35.08 0.30 -29.37
N CYS A 925 -36.09 0.94 -29.96
CA CYS A 925 -36.45 0.77 -31.37
C CYS A 925 -36.65 -0.71 -31.72
N ALA A 926 -37.46 -1.41 -30.91
CA ALA A 926 -37.63 -2.87 -30.92
C ALA A 926 -38.02 -3.46 -32.30
N ASP A 927 -38.69 -2.67 -33.14
CA ASP A 927 -39.02 -3.03 -34.52
C ASP A 927 -37.75 -3.26 -35.37
N VAL A 928 -36.64 -2.59 -35.07
CA VAL A 928 -35.36 -2.73 -35.79
C VAL A 928 -34.42 -3.68 -35.06
N CYS A 929 -34.28 -3.54 -33.74
CA CYS A 929 -33.44 -4.38 -32.89
C CYS A 929 -34.25 -4.91 -31.72
N ALA A 930 -34.51 -6.22 -31.67
CA ALA A 930 -35.24 -6.84 -30.57
C ALA A 930 -34.39 -7.06 -29.30
N GLY A 931 -33.18 -6.51 -29.25
CA GLY A 931 -32.25 -6.59 -28.12
C GLY A 931 -31.04 -7.49 -28.37
N GLY A 932 -30.08 -7.41 -27.44
CA GLY A 932 -28.91 -8.29 -27.41
C GLY A 932 -29.25 -9.65 -26.79
N VAL A 933 -28.66 -10.72 -27.33
CA VAL A 933 -28.96 -12.11 -26.95
C VAL A 933 -27.85 -12.68 -26.06
N GLU A 934 -26.61 -12.64 -26.56
CA GLU A 934 -25.42 -13.13 -25.87
C GLU A 934 -24.19 -12.33 -26.33
N HIS A 935 -23.06 -12.50 -25.65
CA HIS A 935 -21.79 -11.94 -26.09
C HIS A 935 -20.78 -13.07 -26.27
N VAL A 936 -19.92 -12.96 -27.28
CA VAL A 936 -18.89 -13.95 -27.57
C VAL A 936 -17.55 -13.27 -27.76
N ARG A 937 -16.51 -13.88 -27.18
CA ARG A 937 -15.12 -13.46 -27.39
C ARG A 937 -14.67 -13.87 -28.78
N ASN A 938 -14.78 -12.94 -29.72
CA ASN A 938 -14.35 -13.11 -31.10
C ASN A 938 -13.79 -11.77 -31.56
N SER A 939 -12.61 -11.79 -32.17
CA SER A 939 -11.89 -10.59 -32.60
C SER A 939 -12.19 -10.17 -34.04
N ALA A 940 -13.18 -10.80 -34.69
CA ALA A 940 -13.54 -10.48 -36.07
C ALA A 940 -15.03 -10.54 -36.40
N TRP A 941 -15.43 -9.72 -37.36
CA TRP A 941 -16.79 -9.59 -37.92
C TRP A 941 -16.76 -9.58 -39.45
N THR A 942 -17.89 -9.79 -40.11
CA THR A 942 -17.98 -9.88 -41.57
C THR A 942 -19.22 -9.14 -42.08
N VAL A 943 -19.03 -8.26 -43.06
CA VAL A 943 -20.12 -7.60 -43.77
C VAL A 943 -20.84 -8.63 -44.65
N VAL A 944 -22.17 -8.72 -44.52
CA VAL A 944 -23.01 -9.70 -45.24
C VAL A 944 -24.02 -9.08 -46.20
N ALA A 945 -24.23 -7.76 -46.13
CA ALA A 945 -25.14 -7.06 -47.03
C ALA A 945 -24.56 -5.75 -47.54
N LYS A 946 -24.86 -5.43 -48.82
CA LYS A 946 -24.64 -4.09 -49.37
C LYS A 946 -25.68 -3.13 -48.81
N HIS A 947 -25.21 -2.04 -48.23
CA HIS A 947 -26.02 -0.99 -47.60
C HIS A 947 -25.17 0.30 -47.50
N PRO A 948 -25.76 1.51 -47.47
CA PRO A 948 -24.98 2.74 -47.25
C PRO A 948 -24.08 2.68 -46.01
N VAL A 949 -24.58 2.11 -44.91
CA VAL A 949 -23.81 1.87 -43.67
C VAL A 949 -22.57 0.99 -43.89
N THR A 950 -22.58 0.08 -44.87
CA THR A 950 -21.47 -0.83 -45.18
C THR A 950 -20.64 -0.42 -46.40
N GLU A 951 -20.84 0.79 -46.92
CA GLU A 951 -20.12 1.28 -48.09
C GLU A 951 -18.60 1.36 -47.84
N GLY A 952 -17.81 0.90 -48.82
CA GLY A 952 -16.34 0.90 -48.73
C GLY A 952 -15.75 -0.17 -47.81
N LEU A 953 -16.57 -1.07 -47.26
CA LEU A 953 -16.14 -2.26 -46.52
C LEU A 953 -16.24 -3.53 -47.39
N PRO A 954 -15.28 -4.47 -47.28
CA PRO A 954 -15.28 -5.65 -48.13
C PRO A 954 -16.35 -6.67 -47.73
N LEU A 955 -17.27 -6.97 -48.65
CA LEU A 955 -18.31 -7.99 -48.49
C LEU A 955 -17.69 -9.39 -48.33
N GLY A 956 -18.13 -10.14 -47.32
CA GLY A 956 -17.72 -11.53 -47.10
C GLY A 956 -16.31 -11.74 -46.53
N LYS A 957 -15.56 -10.67 -46.21
CA LYS A 957 -14.24 -10.77 -45.56
C LYS A 957 -14.32 -10.52 -44.06
N ALA A 958 -13.49 -11.24 -43.29
CA ALA A 958 -13.32 -11.02 -41.86
C ALA A 958 -12.53 -9.71 -41.61
N LEU A 959 -13.08 -8.86 -40.75
CA LEU A 959 -12.54 -7.56 -40.35
C LEU A 959 -12.24 -7.58 -38.86
N THR A 960 -11.14 -6.95 -38.45
CA THR A 960 -10.70 -6.92 -37.05
C THR A 960 -11.42 -5.84 -36.26
N GLN A 961 -11.81 -6.16 -35.04
CA GLN A 961 -12.38 -5.21 -34.06
C GLN A 961 -11.37 -4.83 -32.98
N SER A 962 -11.60 -3.69 -32.33
CA SER A 962 -10.74 -3.13 -31.29
C SER A 962 -10.90 -3.80 -29.92
N TYR A 963 -12.11 -4.26 -29.60
CA TYR A 963 -12.43 -4.95 -28.35
C TYR A 963 -12.44 -6.48 -28.51
N TYR A 964 -12.30 -7.25 -27.41
CA TYR A 964 -12.16 -8.71 -27.48
C TYR A 964 -13.48 -9.48 -27.58
N ASP A 965 -14.63 -8.82 -27.38
CA ASP A 965 -15.95 -9.44 -27.55
C ASP A 965 -16.92 -8.55 -28.36
N GLN A 966 -18.02 -9.15 -28.78
CA GLN A 966 -19.11 -8.50 -29.50
C GLN A 966 -20.45 -9.09 -29.04
N VAL A 967 -21.49 -8.28 -29.05
CA VAL A 967 -22.86 -8.64 -28.67
C VAL A 967 -23.63 -9.12 -29.89
N PHE A 968 -24.29 -10.28 -29.78
CA PHE A 968 -25.19 -10.80 -30.80
C PHE A 968 -26.55 -10.14 -30.65
N ILE A 969 -27.13 -9.76 -31.77
CA ILE A 969 -28.33 -8.95 -31.78
C ILE A 969 -29.44 -9.68 -32.53
N LYS A 970 -30.63 -9.69 -31.93
CA LYS A 970 -31.83 -10.23 -32.57
C LYS A 970 -32.47 -9.16 -33.45
N ALA A 971 -32.68 -9.46 -34.73
CA ALA A 971 -33.38 -8.57 -35.64
C ALA A 971 -34.86 -8.42 -35.23
N GLY A 972 -35.33 -7.17 -35.18
CA GLY A 972 -36.75 -6.88 -35.18
C GLY A 972 -37.36 -7.02 -36.59
N PRO A 973 -38.69 -6.95 -36.75
CA PRO A 973 -39.39 -7.11 -38.03
C PRO A 973 -38.94 -6.14 -39.15
N LYS A 974 -38.34 -5.00 -38.82
CA LYS A 974 -37.81 -3.98 -39.72
C LYS A 974 -36.28 -3.89 -39.72
N GLY A 975 -35.59 -4.79 -39.01
CA GLY A 975 -34.14 -4.81 -38.91
C GLY A 975 -33.49 -5.59 -40.05
N LYS A 976 -32.62 -4.96 -40.83
CA LYS A 976 -31.79 -5.61 -41.84
C LYS A 976 -30.41 -5.92 -41.28
N ALA A 977 -30.01 -7.20 -41.28
CA ALA A 977 -28.66 -7.62 -40.91
C ALA A 977 -27.63 -7.12 -41.93
N LEU A 978 -26.64 -6.39 -41.45
CA LEU A 978 -25.57 -5.80 -42.25
C LEU A 978 -24.22 -6.48 -42.04
N ALA A 979 -23.97 -6.96 -40.82
CA ALA A 979 -22.79 -7.73 -40.49
C ALA A 979 -23.09 -8.85 -39.49
N THR A 980 -22.28 -9.91 -39.59
CA THR A 980 -22.31 -11.07 -38.70
C THR A 980 -20.95 -11.30 -38.06
N THR A 981 -20.86 -12.21 -37.10
CA THR A 981 -19.58 -12.77 -36.65
C THR A 981 -18.80 -13.37 -37.82
N ALA A 982 -17.47 -13.46 -37.71
CA ALA A 982 -16.66 -14.24 -38.63
C ALA A 982 -17.22 -15.67 -38.76
N GLY A 983 -17.50 -16.11 -40.00
CA GLY A 983 -18.13 -17.41 -40.29
C GLY A 983 -19.67 -17.40 -40.42
N GLY A 984 -20.33 -16.23 -40.36
CA GLY A 984 -21.70 -16.05 -40.88
C GLY A 984 -22.86 -16.52 -40.00
N LYS A 985 -22.64 -16.83 -38.71
CA LYS A 985 -23.66 -17.50 -37.88
C LYS A 985 -24.59 -16.58 -37.09
N GLN A 986 -24.10 -15.42 -36.61
CA GLN A 986 -24.82 -14.57 -35.66
C GLN A 986 -24.72 -13.10 -36.08
N THR A 987 -25.82 -12.34 -36.00
CA THR A 987 -25.87 -10.93 -36.43
C THR A 987 -25.26 -10.01 -35.38
N VAL A 988 -24.41 -9.07 -35.82
CA VAL A 988 -23.73 -8.09 -34.94
C VAL A 988 -23.93 -6.65 -35.39
N VAL A 989 -24.41 -6.39 -36.61
CA VAL A 989 -24.85 -5.05 -37.02
C VAL A 989 -26.21 -5.14 -37.72
N LEU A 990 -27.16 -4.35 -37.25
CA LEU A 990 -28.50 -4.16 -37.84
C LEU A 990 -28.70 -2.70 -38.22
N ALA A 991 -29.48 -2.46 -39.27
CA ALA A 991 -29.99 -1.13 -39.59
C ALA A 991 -31.46 -1.21 -40.00
N GLY A 992 -32.22 -0.16 -39.69
CA GLY A 992 -33.63 -0.06 -40.09
C GLY A 992 -34.24 1.29 -39.79
N ALA A 993 -35.38 1.58 -40.41
CA ALA A 993 -36.17 2.76 -40.14
C ALA A 993 -37.09 2.54 -38.92
N PHE A 994 -37.28 3.58 -38.10
CA PHE A 994 -38.17 3.54 -36.95
C PHE A 994 -38.93 4.86 -36.81
N GLY A 995 -40.25 4.82 -37.07
CA GLY A 995 -41.03 6.04 -37.23
C GLY A 995 -40.51 6.88 -38.41
N LYS A 996 -40.22 8.17 -38.16
CA LYS A 996 -39.60 9.06 -39.15
C LYS A 996 -38.07 9.01 -39.16
N GLY A 997 -37.44 8.36 -38.18
CA GLY A 997 -35.99 8.30 -38.02
C GLY A 997 -35.36 6.98 -38.46
N ARG A 998 -34.07 6.85 -38.19
CA ARG A 998 -33.24 5.71 -38.57
C ARG A 998 -32.39 5.24 -37.39
N TYR A 999 -32.19 3.93 -37.31
CA TYR A 999 -31.43 3.30 -36.24
C TYR A 999 -30.42 2.28 -36.77
N VAL A 1000 -29.18 2.37 -36.31
CA VAL A 1000 -28.14 1.34 -36.46
C VAL A 1000 -27.77 0.75 -35.10
N ALA A 1001 -28.01 -0.55 -34.93
CA ALA A 1001 -27.58 -1.31 -33.75
C ALA A 1001 -26.25 -2.00 -34.05
N CYS A 1002 -25.18 -1.64 -33.34
CA CYS A 1002 -23.83 -2.19 -33.53
C CYS A 1002 -23.39 -2.95 -32.28
N GLY A 1003 -23.21 -4.25 -32.36
CA GLY A 1003 -22.80 -5.11 -31.25
C GLY A 1003 -21.30 -5.06 -30.95
N LEU A 1004 -20.54 -4.36 -31.80
CA LEU A 1004 -19.13 -4.07 -31.59
C LEU A 1004 -18.98 -2.96 -30.54
N LEU A 1005 -17.81 -2.87 -29.92
CA LEU A 1005 -17.43 -1.79 -29.00
C LEU A 1005 -16.35 -0.89 -29.63
N PRO A 1006 -16.67 -0.14 -30.70
CA PRO A 1006 -15.70 0.73 -31.35
C PRO A 1006 -15.24 1.82 -30.38
N GLY A 1007 -13.94 2.09 -30.38
CA GLY A 1007 -13.33 3.12 -29.56
C GLY A 1007 -12.83 2.64 -28.20
N PHE A 1008 -12.85 1.33 -27.94
CA PHE A 1008 -12.39 0.74 -26.69
C PHE A 1008 -11.52 -0.50 -26.94
N SER A 1009 -10.38 -0.61 -26.27
CA SER A 1009 -9.41 -1.69 -26.50
C SER A 1009 -9.62 -2.88 -25.57
N SER A 1010 -9.06 -4.03 -25.96
CA SER A 1010 -9.05 -5.23 -25.12
C SER A 1010 -8.34 -5.06 -23.76
N ASP A 1011 -7.51 -4.03 -23.62
CA ASP A 1011 -6.80 -3.67 -22.38
C ASP A 1011 -7.59 -2.69 -21.51
N ASN A 1012 -8.88 -2.50 -21.80
CA ASN A 1012 -9.80 -1.57 -21.13
C ASN A 1012 -9.38 -0.09 -21.22
N MET A 1013 -8.89 0.33 -22.39
CA MET A 1013 -8.52 1.72 -22.67
C MET A 1013 -9.37 2.35 -23.77
N GLU A 1014 -9.65 3.65 -23.65
CA GLU A 1014 -10.26 4.46 -24.71
C GLU A 1014 -9.24 4.69 -25.84
N ILE A 1015 -9.55 4.19 -27.04
CA ILE A 1015 -8.70 4.29 -28.24
C ILE A 1015 -9.51 4.81 -29.42
N THR A 1016 -8.87 5.34 -30.47
CA THR A 1016 -9.60 5.63 -31.72
C THR A 1016 -10.07 4.29 -32.32
N PRO A 1017 -11.32 4.17 -32.82
CA PRO A 1017 -11.79 2.97 -33.51
C PRO A 1017 -10.85 2.54 -34.65
N THR A 1018 -10.83 1.25 -35.00
CA THR A 1018 -10.02 0.76 -36.12
C THR A 1018 -10.44 1.41 -37.44
N SER A 1019 -9.65 1.27 -38.51
CA SER A 1019 -10.00 1.84 -39.82
C SER A 1019 -11.38 1.39 -40.31
N ASP A 1020 -11.70 0.11 -40.16
CA ASP A 1020 -12.97 -0.46 -40.60
C ASP A 1020 -14.13 -0.10 -39.68
N GLU A 1021 -13.91 -0.09 -38.35
CA GLU A 1021 -14.89 0.40 -37.38
C GLU A 1021 -15.20 1.88 -37.58
N SER A 1022 -14.18 2.68 -37.90
CA SER A 1022 -14.33 4.11 -38.19
C SER A 1022 -15.19 4.34 -39.42
N LYS A 1023 -14.96 3.58 -40.51
CA LYS A 1023 -15.81 3.65 -41.71
C LYS A 1023 -17.25 3.25 -41.40
N LEU A 1024 -17.45 2.12 -40.73
CA LEU A 1024 -18.78 1.64 -40.33
C LEU A 1024 -19.53 2.70 -39.52
N LEU A 1025 -18.86 3.29 -38.51
CA LEU A 1025 -19.47 4.26 -37.61
C LEU A 1025 -19.80 5.58 -38.31
N LEU A 1026 -18.91 6.10 -39.16
CA LEU A 1026 -19.16 7.32 -39.93
C LEU A 1026 -20.31 7.13 -40.94
N ASN A 1027 -20.35 5.99 -41.64
CA ASN A 1027 -21.44 5.66 -42.55
C ASN A 1027 -22.78 5.46 -41.81
N ALA A 1028 -22.75 4.84 -40.62
CA ALA A 1028 -23.91 4.71 -39.76
C ALA A 1028 -24.47 6.07 -39.36
N ILE A 1029 -23.61 7.00 -38.97
CA ILE A 1029 -23.99 8.36 -38.59
C ILE A 1029 -24.60 9.12 -39.77
N ARG A 1030 -23.95 9.14 -40.94
CA ARG A 1030 -24.47 9.83 -42.13
C ARG A 1030 -25.81 9.26 -42.57
N TRP A 1031 -25.89 7.94 -42.67
CA TRP A 1031 -27.14 7.28 -43.02
C TRP A 1031 -28.27 7.57 -42.02
N CYS A 1032 -27.97 7.64 -40.72
CA CYS A 1032 -28.95 8.00 -39.70
C CYS A 1032 -29.36 9.48 -39.74
N ALA A 1033 -28.51 10.36 -40.25
CA ALA A 1033 -28.78 11.78 -40.43
C ALA A 1033 -29.60 12.09 -41.70
N ASP A 1034 -29.79 11.09 -42.57
CA ASP A 1034 -30.31 11.26 -43.94
C ASP A 1034 -29.44 12.17 -44.83
N ASP A 1035 -28.12 12.08 -44.62
CA ASP A 1035 -27.04 12.64 -45.43
C ASP A 1035 -26.37 11.52 -46.25
#